data_AF-A0A364L0X7-F1
#
_entry.id   AF-A0A364L0X7-F1
#
_cell.length_a   1.000
_cell.length_b   1.000
_cell.length_c   1.000
_cell.angle_alpha   90.00
_cell.angle_beta   90.00
_cell.angle_gamma   90.00
#
_symmetry.space_group_name_H-M   'P 1'
#
loop_
_entity.id
_entity.type
_entity.pdbx_description
1 polymer ?
#
loop_
_entity_poly.entity_id
_entity_poly.type
_entity_poly.pdbx_seq_one_letter_code
_entity_poly.pdbx_strand_id
1 'polypeptide(L)'
;MASVTKNLSFAITTSTSYEAPYVVAKRFSTLDHLTQGRFGWNIVTSWKASASKALGLPLVEHDKRYEIADEYLRVLYKLWEGSWANDALKEDVETAEYANPDRIKYVHHHGDNFNIDGIHILDPSPQRTPFLFQAGTSTAGVAFGSTHAEAIFVAGISPEAVAPKVKLIREEAAKKGRDPSSIKVFPVITPIIGRTEDEAKAKYKEALEYANHEAGLAFWSGGSGIDLSQFDLDQEIKSTDVHVDARVHTALSQLQNTSPDIPAWTPRNIGKWIALGGNGPIPVGTPEKVADVLEEWVNVADVDGFNIGATRFGNSSSPFIPGRYLVEFEDNTSTSYSFFSTLADNSIAATPLITLDYSLFKGASFSLGSDINEKATLQTILSLPSVKSVYPVRAYSIPEISGFIPRESRTLSATIDSKLSDTTPDTFSPHVMTGVDKLRAEGFLGDGIKVAIIDTGIDYNHPALGGCFGNGCKVAFGTDLVGDDYTGTNAPVPSDDPMDCVGHGTHVAGIIAADSVAPEFTGVAPNVTLGIYRVFGCAGSTSDDVLIQAYLMAYEAGANIITASVGGNSGWSEEPWAVVVSRIVEAGIPCTVAVGNDGGTGVFVASAAATGNGVTAVASVDNVVTPVLVKNATWSANNSAARTFGWIPYIPADIANGTYLLYDILNGSNDTSLPCNNNFTLPDITGKIALIPYDTYCTDGSGMVKIVTDANGYGIDSFGMVTTDLATQWIEAMAGGSQVSVDMITPVYENFSVENTVNNVTGGYLSYFSSWGPTFEVDVKPQFAAPGGSILSTYPLALGGYMVDTGTSMATPFVAGSIALLIEARGNSDPATINNILSASADPKAFNDGESTYSYLAPVAQQGGGLLNVYNAAHAVGVLNVSSISFNDTANFVKSAWFEITNTGNESVTYAISYSSSGTVYTLPSDGDPVPSTFSVGSPPEIVTSSAQLSLHPDTVTVGAGDSASVEVIASLPTDLTSSRIPVYSGYITLNGSNDESLSLPYMGVASSLKDAVIFDSADNMTYLSRYLNVSAVPDGFAFTLPPQNSTDEEKEQYDIPVPVSLDSFGTRVLRVDLVPAQPDGTVNTTQVLGVDIAGSIVNFPAYEQGRGSWHVFWYGQLSDGTFAPPGDYYFLFRALKIFGDESSADDYESVKSVSFSLTYAS
;
A
#
# COMPACT_ATOMS: atom_id res chain seq x y z
N MET A 1 10.92 -6.17 -8.02
CA MET A 1 10.55 -7.41 -7.29
C MET A 1 11.76 -8.23 -6.86
N ALA A 2 12.62 -8.73 -7.76
CA ALA A 2 13.80 -9.52 -7.34
C ALA A 2 14.76 -8.77 -6.41
N SER A 3 14.94 -7.46 -6.59
CA SER A 3 15.77 -6.59 -5.73
C SER A 3 15.21 -6.35 -4.32
N VAL A 4 13.90 -6.52 -4.12
CA VAL A 4 13.19 -6.17 -2.86
C VAL A 4 12.58 -7.39 -2.17
N THR A 5 12.81 -8.59 -2.70
CA THR A 5 12.31 -9.85 -2.16
C THR A 5 13.45 -10.84 -2.05
N LYS A 6 13.45 -11.68 -1.01
CA LYS A 6 14.53 -12.66 -0.76
C LYS A 6 14.07 -14.12 -0.95
N ASN A 7 12.78 -14.40 -0.71
CA ASN A 7 12.22 -15.76 -0.74
C ASN A 7 11.34 -16.05 -1.96
N LEU A 8 11.13 -15.04 -2.82
CA LEU A 8 10.41 -15.25 -4.07
C LEU A 8 11.39 -15.63 -5.17
N SER A 9 11.13 -16.77 -5.80
CA SER A 9 11.79 -17.21 -7.02
C SER A 9 10.91 -16.88 -8.21
N PHE A 10 11.52 -16.38 -9.28
CA PHE A 10 10.81 -15.90 -10.46
C PHE A 10 10.98 -16.92 -11.58
N ALA A 11 9.90 -17.60 -11.94
CA ALA A 11 9.88 -18.48 -13.09
C ALA A 11 9.26 -17.77 -14.30
N ILE A 12 10.01 -17.60 -15.38
CA ILE A 12 9.47 -17.06 -16.64
C ILE A 12 9.15 -18.19 -17.61
N THR A 13 8.17 -17.96 -18.49
CA THR A 13 7.90 -18.88 -19.59
C THR A 13 8.66 -18.42 -20.83
N THR A 14 9.42 -19.32 -21.46
CA THR A 14 10.14 -19.03 -22.70
C THR A 14 10.11 -20.24 -23.62
N SER A 15 10.00 -20.00 -24.93
CA SER A 15 9.87 -21.07 -25.90
C SER A 15 11.19 -21.50 -26.53
N THR A 16 11.41 -22.81 -26.63
CA THR A 16 12.54 -23.40 -27.37
C THR A 16 12.36 -23.38 -28.89
N SER A 17 11.17 -23.00 -29.39
CA SER A 17 10.86 -23.05 -30.83
C SER A 17 11.15 -21.75 -31.57
N TYR A 18 11.26 -20.64 -30.85
CA TYR A 18 11.24 -19.30 -31.44
C TYR A 18 12.49 -18.46 -31.13
N GLU A 19 13.29 -18.85 -30.14
CA GLU A 19 14.47 -18.08 -29.72
C GLU A 19 15.75 -18.88 -29.88
N ALA A 20 16.85 -18.25 -30.31
CA ALA A 20 18.14 -18.93 -30.48
C ALA A 20 18.80 -19.27 -29.12
N PRO A 21 19.36 -20.49 -28.94
CA PRO A 21 19.84 -20.96 -27.64
C PRO A 21 20.98 -20.13 -27.05
N TYR A 22 21.89 -19.60 -27.88
CA TYR A 22 22.99 -18.77 -27.37
C TYR A 22 22.51 -17.45 -26.72
N VAL A 23 21.46 -16.83 -27.28
CA VAL A 23 20.87 -15.59 -26.74
C VAL A 23 20.14 -15.87 -25.43
N VAL A 24 19.40 -16.98 -25.37
CA VAL A 24 18.73 -17.44 -24.15
C VAL A 24 19.74 -17.76 -23.05
N ALA A 25 20.84 -18.47 -23.38
CA ALA A 25 21.90 -18.77 -22.42
C ALA A 25 22.44 -17.51 -21.75
N LYS A 26 22.76 -16.47 -22.54
CA LYS A 26 23.22 -15.17 -22.04
C LYS A 26 22.16 -14.49 -21.16
N ARG A 27 20.93 -14.37 -21.67
CA ARG A 27 19.84 -13.68 -20.96
C ARG A 27 19.58 -14.31 -19.60
N PHE A 28 19.59 -15.64 -19.54
CA PHE A 28 19.24 -16.37 -18.33
C PHE A 28 20.36 -16.37 -17.30
N SER A 29 21.64 -16.50 -17.68
CA SER A 29 22.73 -16.29 -16.71
C SER A 29 22.76 -14.86 -16.17
N THR A 30 22.36 -13.85 -16.97
CA THR A 30 22.21 -12.47 -16.49
C THR A 30 21.11 -12.36 -15.44
N LEU A 31 19.94 -12.94 -15.72
CA LEU A 31 18.82 -12.95 -14.78
C LEU A 31 19.15 -13.75 -13.51
N ASP A 32 19.86 -14.85 -13.64
CA ASP A 32 20.29 -15.68 -12.52
C ASP A 32 21.27 -14.91 -11.59
N HIS A 33 22.20 -14.14 -12.16
CA HIS A 33 23.04 -13.21 -11.41
C HIS A 33 22.23 -12.09 -10.72
N LEU A 34 21.34 -11.43 -11.46
CA LEU A 34 20.51 -10.33 -10.93
C LEU A 34 19.52 -10.79 -9.84
N THR A 35 19.08 -12.04 -9.90
CA THR A 35 18.17 -12.64 -8.91
C THR A 35 18.91 -13.37 -7.79
N GLN A 36 20.25 -13.44 -7.86
CA GLN A 36 21.09 -14.18 -6.92
C GLN A 36 20.72 -15.66 -6.83
N GLY A 37 20.45 -16.30 -7.97
CA GLY A 37 20.11 -17.71 -8.01
C GLY A 37 18.65 -18.04 -7.68
N ARG A 38 17.73 -17.13 -7.99
CA ARG A 38 16.28 -17.30 -7.75
C ARG A 38 15.50 -17.26 -9.06
N PHE A 39 16.12 -17.75 -10.13
CA PHE A 39 15.55 -17.73 -11.46
C PHE A 39 15.13 -19.14 -11.90
N GLY A 40 13.88 -19.26 -12.33
CA GLY A 40 13.32 -20.47 -12.91
C GLY A 40 12.89 -20.26 -14.36
N TRP A 41 12.78 -21.35 -15.11
CA TRP A 41 12.31 -21.31 -16.48
C TRP A 41 11.29 -22.41 -16.77
N ASN A 42 10.08 -22.01 -17.15
CA ASN A 42 9.07 -22.89 -17.74
C ASN A 42 9.30 -23.09 -19.24
N ILE A 43 9.72 -24.32 -19.59
CA ILE A 43 10.11 -24.72 -20.95
C ILE A 43 8.86 -25.04 -21.77
N VAL A 44 8.61 -24.25 -22.82
CA VAL A 44 7.46 -24.44 -23.72
C VAL A 44 7.91 -24.69 -25.15
N THR A 45 7.49 -25.80 -25.74
CA THR A 45 7.82 -26.17 -27.12
C THR A 45 6.88 -25.56 -28.16
N SER A 46 6.02 -24.61 -27.77
CA SER A 46 5.08 -23.81 -28.57
C SER A 46 4.22 -24.58 -29.58
N TRP A 47 2.91 -24.56 -29.35
CA TRP A 47 1.95 -25.36 -30.11
C TRP A 47 0.91 -24.54 -30.89
N LYS A 48 0.79 -23.22 -30.62
CA LYS A 48 -0.25 -22.37 -31.20
C LYS A 48 0.11 -21.96 -32.63
N ALA A 49 -0.76 -22.31 -33.59
CA ALA A 49 -0.59 -21.94 -34.99
C ALA A 49 -0.53 -20.41 -35.21
N SER A 50 -1.23 -19.63 -34.37
CA SER A 50 -1.19 -18.16 -34.40
C SER A 50 0.18 -17.59 -34.08
N ALA A 51 0.87 -18.11 -33.06
CA ALA A 51 2.22 -17.67 -32.69
C ALA A 51 3.24 -17.96 -33.79
N SER A 52 3.17 -19.16 -34.39
CA SER A 52 3.98 -19.51 -35.56
C SER A 52 3.76 -18.55 -36.74
N LYS A 53 2.50 -18.18 -37.04
CA LYS A 53 2.19 -17.20 -38.08
C LYS A 53 2.75 -15.81 -37.75
N ALA A 54 2.61 -15.35 -36.51
CA ALA A 54 3.08 -14.04 -36.07
C ALA A 54 4.60 -13.88 -36.18
N LEU A 55 5.35 -14.97 -35.93
CA LEU A 55 6.81 -14.99 -36.01
C LEU A 55 7.35 -15.40 -37.40
N GLY A 56 6.46 -15.68 -38.36
CA GLY A 56 6.85 -16.11 -39.70
C GLY A 56 7.53 -17.48 -39.75
N LEU A 57 7.29 -18.35 -38.76
CA LEU A 57 7.92 -19.67 -38.63
C LEU A 57 6.90 -20.79 -38.86
N PRO A 58 7.29 -21.92 -39.48
CA PRO A 58 6.37 -23.06 -39.65
C PRO A 58 6.01 -23.67 -38.29
N LEU A 59 4.76 -24.14 -38.15
CA LEU A 59 4.38 -24.94 -36.99
C LEU A 59 4.99 -26.34 -37.12
N VAL A 60 5.93 -26.65 -36.24
CA VAL A 60 6.59 -27.97 -36.22
C VAL A 60 5.66 -29.01 -35.58
N GLU A 61 5.77 -30.25 -36.04
CA GLU A 61 4.97 -31.40 -35.58
C GLU A 61 5.26 -31.76 -34.11
N HIS A 62 4.27 -32.29 -33.38
CA HIS A 62 4.25 -32.32 -31.92
C HIS A 62 5.46 -33.03 -31.30
N ASP A 63 5.75 -34.27 -31.73
CA ASP A 63 6.85 -35.05 -31.15
C ASP A 63 8.20 -34.47 -31.59
N LYS A 64 8.28 -34.00 -32.84
CA LYS A 64 9.49 -33.36 -33.37
C LYS A 64 9.88 -32.10 -32.58
N ARG A 65 8.92 -31.34 -32.05
CA ARG A 65 9.22 -30.17 -31.19
C ARG A 65 9.93 -30.55 -29.90
N TYR A 66 9.62 -31.71 -29.31
CA TYR A 66 10.32 -32.21 -28.12
C TYR A 66 11.72 -32.73 -28.45
N GLU A 67 11.93 -33.34 -29.62
CA GLU A 67 13.28 -33.69 -30.09
C GLU A 67 14.16 -32.44 -30.26
N ILE A 68 13.63 -31.39 -30.89
CA ILE A 68 14.33 -30.11 -31.04
C ILE A 68 14.64 -29.50 -29.68
N ALA A 69 13.68 -29.55 -28.74
CA ALA A 69 13.87 -29.03 -27.39
C ALA A 69 14.94 -29.80 -26.60
N ASP A 70 15.06 -31.13 -26.77
CA ASP A 70 16.13 -31.92 -26.12
C ASP A 70 17.51 -31.47 -26.60
N GLU A 71 17.68 -31.30 -27.92
CA GLU A 71 18.94 -30.76 -28.48
C GLU A 71 19.21 -29.34 -27.97
N TYR A 72 18.17 -28.48 -27.91
CA TYR A 72 18.25 -27.11 -27.41
C TYR A 72 18.77 -27.05 -25.97
N LEU A 73 18.20 -27.85 -25.06
CA LEU A 73 18.63 -27.88 -23.66
C LEU A 73 20.06 -28.42 -23.54
N ARG A 74 20.44 -29.44 -24.33
CA ARG A 74 21.82 -29.94 -24.35
C ARG A 74 22.83 -28.90 -24.85
N VAL A 75 22.44 -28.03 -25.78
CA VAL A 75 23.25 -26.87 -26.18
C VAL A 75 23.41 -25.92 -25.00
N LEU A 76 22.32 -25.57 -24.31
CA LEU A 76 22.35 -24.68 -23.16
C LEU A 76 23.23 -25.23 -22.02
N TYR A 77 23.12 -26.52 -21.68
CA TYR A 77 23.97 -27.14 -20.67
C TYR A 77 25.45 -27.08 -21.02
N LYS A 78 25.81 -27.26 -22.31
CA LYS A 78 27.21 -27.09 -22.73
C LYS A 78 27.70 -25.66 -22.50
N LEU A 79 26.84 -24.66 -22.69
CA LEU A 79 27.18 -23.24 -22.45
C LEU A 79 27.26 -22.93 -20.94
N TRP A 80 26.21 -23.23 -20.17
CA TRP A 80 26.11 -22.92 -18.73
C TRP A 80 27.06 -23.76 -17.86
N GLU A 81 27.15 -25.06 -18.10
CA GLU A 81 27.94 -25.99 -17.26
C GLU A 81 29.33 -26.26 -17.84
N GLY A 82 29.44 -26.31 -19.17
CA GLY A 82 30.64 -26.81 -19.86
C GLY A 82 31.67 -25.75 -20.26
N SER A 83 31.27 -24.48 -20.36
CA SER A 83 32.15 -23.44 -20.90
C SER A 83 33.09 -22.84 -19.84
N TRP A 84 32.63 -22.58 -18.61
CA TRP A 84 33.46 -22.01 -17.54
C TRP A 84 33.58 -22.97 -16.35
N ALA A 85 34.77 -23.17 -15.80
CA ALA A 85 34.95 -23.90 -14.53
C ALA A 85 34.49 -23.06 -13.32
N ASN A 86 34.13 -23.69 -12.19
CA ASN A 86 33.67 -22.97 -10.98
C ASN A 86 34.70 -21.98 -10.41
N ASP A 87 35.99 -22.27 -10.61
CA ASP A 87 37.12 -21.46 -10.16
C ASP A 87 37.80 -20.69 -11.31
N ALA A 88 37.07 -20.50 -12.42
CA ALA A 88 37.55 -19.72 -13.55
C ALA A 88 37.59 -18.22 -13.24
N LEU A 89 36.68 -17.71 -12.42
CA LEU A 89 36.68 -16.32 -11.97
C LEU A 89 37.76 -16.11 -10.90
N LYS A 90 38.63 -15.12 -11.10
CA LYS A 90 39.70 -14.74 -10.19
C LYS A 90 39.82 -13.22 -10.21
N GLU A 91 39.02 -12.56 -9.39
CA GLU A 91 39.02 -11.09 -9.32
C GLU A 91 40.21 -10.62 -8.48
N ASP A 92 41.35 -10.44 -9.14
CA ASP A 92 42.59 -9.98 -8.50
C ASP A 92 42.95 -8.59 -9.00
N VAL A 93 42.67 -7.60 -8.14
CA VAL A 93 42.92 -6.18 -8.39
C VAL A 93 44.42 -5.87 -8.49
N GLU A 94 45.30 -6.65 -7.84
CA GLU A 94 46.74 -6.44 -7.86
C GLU A 94 47.37 -6.95 -9.16
N THR A 95 46.85 -8.05 -9.72
CA THR A 95 47.37 -8.65 -10.96
C THR A 95 46.59 -8.27 -12.22
N ALA A 96 45.46 -7.57 -12.08
CA ALA A 96 44.52 -7.23 -13.16
C ALA A 96 44.00 -8.46 -13.92
N GLU A 97 43.95 -9.61 -13.26
CA GLU A 97 43.29 -10.82 -13.76
C GLU A 97 41.82 -10.76 -13.33
N TYR A 98 40.89 -10.99 -14.26
CA TYR A 98 39.45 -11.15 -13.97
C TYR A 98 39.03 -12.63 -13.99
N ALA A 99 39.59 -13.38 -14.94
CA ALA A 99 39.34 -14.81 -15.07
C ALA A 99 40.55 -15.55 -15.64
N ASN A 100 40.71 -16.81 -15.25
CA ASN A 100 41.75 -17.70 -15.73
C ASN A 100 41.36 -18.31 -17.09
N PRO A 101 42.06 -17.97 -18.20
CA PRO A 101 41.68 -18.41 -19.54
C PRO A 101 41.82 -19.92 -19.75
N ASP A 102 42.73 -20.59 -19.06
CA ASP A 102 42.91 -22.06 -19.16
C ASP A 102 41.73 -22.83 -18.53
N ARG A 103 40.89 -22.13 -17.75
CA ARG A 103 39.68 -22.66 -17.11
C ARG A 103 38.40 -22.33 -17.89
N ILE A 104 38.51 -21.71 -19.07
CA ILE A 104 37.40 -21.37 -19.96
C ILE A 104 37.55 -22.16 -21.27
N LYS A 105 36.52 -22.93 -21.63
CA LYS A 105 36.49 -23.82 -22.78
C LYS A 105 35.51 -23.33 -23.84
N TYR A 106 35.96 -23.49 -25.08
CA TYR A 106 35.15 -23.28 -26.27
C TYR A 106 34.14 -24.41 -26.44
N VAL A 107 32.87 -24.07 -26.64
CA VAL A 107 31.79 -25.03 -26.89
C VAL A 107 31.65 -25.24 -28.38
N HIS A 108 31.80 -26.50 -28.79
CA HIS A 108 31.53 -26.97 -30.15
C HIS A 108 30.30 -27.87 -30.14
N HIS A 109 29.22 -27.44 -30.78
CA HIS A 109 28.01 -28.22 -30.98
C HIS A 109 27.60 -28.18 -32.45
N HIS A 110 27.61 -29.35 -33.10
CA HIS A 110 27.07 -29.55 -34.45
C HIS A 110 26.01 -30.64 -34.41
N GLY A 111 24.76 -30.24 -34.25
CA GLY A 111 23.61 -31.12 -34.17
C GLY A 111 22.69 -30.98 -35.39
N ASP A 112 21.55 -31.68 -35.33
CA ASP A 112 20.59 -31.71 -36.43
C ASP A 112 19.81 -30.38 -36.57
N ASN A 113 19.63 -29.66 -35.46
CA ASN A 113 18.83 -28.42 -35.42
C ASN A 113 19.65 -27.18 -35.04
N PHE A 114 20.76 -27.34 -34.29
CA PHE A 114 21.59 -26.22 -33.84
C PHE A 114 23.07 -26.44 -34.12
N ASN A 115 23.73 -25.39 -34.63
CA ASN A 115 25.18 -25.33 -34.83
C ASN A 115 25.74 -24.13 -34.07
N ILE A 116 26.56 -24.37 -33.05
CA ILE A 116 27.18 -23.33 -32.21
C ILE A 116 28.66 -23.61 -32.01
N ASP A 117 29.44 -22.57 -32.28
CA ASP A 117 30.86 -22.46 -32.00
C ASP A 117 31.05 -21.17 -31.18
N GLY A 118 31.33 -21.30 -29.88
CA GLY A 118 31.56 -20.13 -29.03
C GLY A 118 31.90 -20.44 -27.59
N ILE A 119 32.40 -19.44 -26.88
CA ILE A 119 32.50 -19.43 -25.41
C ILE A 119 31.21 -18.82 -24.86
N HIS A 120 30.71 -19.31 -23.72
CA HIS A 120 29.62 -18.66 -23.01
C HIS A 120 30.09 -17.28 -22.51
N ILE A 121 29.33 -16.24 -22.84
CA ILE A 121 29.82 -14.86 -22.67
C ILE A 121 29.84 -14.38 -21.21
N LEU A 122 29.11 -15.06 -20.32
CA LEU A 122 29.03 -14.74 -18.90
C LEU A 122 29.78 -15.78 -18.07
N ASP A 123 30.36 -15.33 -16.97
CA ASP A 123 30.89 -16.18 -15.92
C ASP A 123 29.77 -17.01 -15.25
N PRO A 124 30.12 -18.08 -14.51
CA PRO A 124 29.14 -18.94 -13.87
C PRO A 124 28.17 -18.19 -12.96
N SER A 125 26.91 -18.13 -13.36
CA SER A 125 25.81 -17.66 -12.51
C SER A 125 25.57 -18.59 -11.32
N PRO A 126 24.92 -18.12 -10.22
CA PRO A 126 24.79 -18.89 -8.98
C PRO A 126 24.20 -20.30 -9.15
N GLN A 127 23.18 -20.47 -10.00
CA GLN A 127 22.59 -21.77 -10.29
C GLN A 127 23.27 -22.47 -11.49
N ARG A 128 23.98 -21.70 -12.33
CA ARG A 128 24.36 -22.02 -13.71
C ARG A 128 23.16 -22.38 -14.59
N THR A 129 22.60 -23.56 -14.38
CA THR A 129 21.34 -23.99 -14.98
C THR A 129 20.19 -23.51 -14.09
N PRO A 130 19.30 -22.63 -14.58
CA PRO A 130 18.16 -22.16 -13.80
C PRO A 130 17.18 -23.30 -13.53
N PHE A 131 16.32 -23.14 -12.53
CA PHE A 131 15.40 -24.20 -12.12
C PHE A 131 14.35 -24.48 -13.23
N LEU A 132 14.30 -25.71 -13.75
CA LEU A 132 13.57 -26.04 -14.98
C LEU A 132 12.16 -26.59 -14.70
N PHE A 133 11.16 -25.81 -15.08
CA PHE A 133 9.75 -26.20 -15.12
C PHE A 133 9.36 -26.70 -16.52
N GLN A 134 8.36 -27.59 -16.59
CA GLN A 134 7.73 -28.05 -17.83
C GLN A 134 6.24 -28.39 -17.58
N ALA A 135 5.39 -28.41 -18.62
CA ALA A 135 3.94 -28.61 -18.46
C ALA A 135 3.30 -29.66 -19.40
N GLY A 136 4.10 -30.54 -20.00
CA GLY A 136 3.65 -31.49 -21.03
C GLY A 136 3.57 -32.92 -20.51
N THR A 137 2.35 -33.47 -20.48
CA THR A 137 2.07 -34.83 -19.98
C THR A 137 1.78 -35.87 -21.09
N SER A 138 2.09 -35.55 -22.34
CA SER A 138 2.05 -36.52 -23.46
C SER A 138 3.21 -37.52 -23.35
N THR A 139 3.22 -38.63 -24.10
CA THR A 139 4.34 -39.59 -24.05
C THR A 139 5.69 -38.91 -24.34
N ALA A 140 5.75 -38.05 -25.37
CA ALA A 140 6.94 -37.25 -25.67
C ALA A 140 7.23 -36.20 -24.58
N GLY A 141 6.18 -35.57 -24.04
CA GLY A 141 6.31 -34.58 -22.96
C GLY A 141 6.82 -35.17 -21.65
N VAL A 142 6.33 -36.35 -21.24
CA VAL A 142 6.80 -37.11 -20.07
C VAL A 142 8.23 -37.56 -20.31
N ALA A 143 8.55 -38.11 -21.48
CA ALA A 143 9.92 -38.47 -21.79
C ALA A 143 10.84 -37.24 -21.68
N PHE A 144 10.48 -36.10 -22.25
CA PHE A 144 11.28 -34.87 -22.15
C PHE A 144 11.39 -34.34 -20.71
N GLY A 145 10.27 -34.21 -20.00
CA GLY A 145 10.21 -33.72 -18.63
C GLY A 145 10.98 -34.62 -17.67
N SER A 146 10.84 -35.94 -17.78
CA SER A 146 11.62 -36.90 -17.00
C SER A 146 13.12 -36.83 -17.30
N THR A 147 13.55 -36.32 -18.46
CA THR A 147 14.98 -36.06 -18.74
C THR A 147 15.45 -34.74 -18.12
N HIS A 148 14.70 -33.65 -18.28
CA HIS A 148 15.21 -32.28 -18.08
C HIS A 148 14.61 -31.52 -16.90
N ALA A 149 13.34 -31.75 -16.57
CA ALA A 149 12.62 -30.90 -15.63
C ALA A 149 12.98 -31.24 -14.18
N GLU A 150 12.97 -30.22 -13.33
CA GLU A 150 13.00 -30.32 -11.88
C GLU A 150 11.59 -30.15 -11.29
N ALA A 151 10.70 -29.50 -12.04
CA ALA A 151 9.28 -29.40 -11.71
C ALA A 151 8.37 -29.58 -12.93
N ILE A 152 7.24 -30.26 -12.77
CA ILE A 152 6.25 -30.50 -13.82
C ILE A 152 4.87 -30.03 -13.37
N PHE A 153 4.28 -29.12 -14.14
CA PHE A 153 2.87 -28.75 -14.01
C PHE A 153 1.97 -29.84 -14.62
N VAL A 154 0.94 -30.24 -13.89
CA VAL A 154 -0.02 -31.25 -14.35
C VAL A 154 -1.43 -30.69 -14.27
N ALA A 155 -2.22 -30.83 -15.33
CA ALA A 155 -3.64 -30.51 -15.28
C ALA A 155 -4.48 -31.75 -14.96
N GLY A 156 -5.49 -31.57 -14.12
CA GLY A 156 -6.46 -32.60 -13.76
C GLY A 156 -7.55 -32.05 -12.85
N ILE A 157 -8.69 -32.74 -12.82
CA ILE A 157 -9.91 -32.28 -12.15
C ILE A 157 -10.17 -32.99 -10.81
N SER A 158 -9.46 -34.09 -10.57
CA SER A 158 -9.51 -34.88 -9.35
C SER A 158 -8.14 -35.53 -9.11
N PRO A 159 -7.82 -35.91 -7.87
CA PRO A 159 -6.52 -36.50 -7.58
C PRO A 159 -6.36 -37.90 -8.20
N GLU A 160 -7.43 -38.69 -8.33
CA GLU A 160 -7.40 -40.00 -9.01
C GLU A 160 -7.11 -39.88 -10.50
N ALA A 161 -7.52 -38.76 -11.13
CA ALA A 161 -7.21 -38.49 -12.53
C ALA A 161 -5.75 -38.08 -12.74
N VAL A 162 -5.09 -37.57 -11.70
CA VAL A 162 -3.69 -37.09 -11.74
C VAL A 162 -2.70 -38.18 -11.32
N ALA A 163 -3.05 -39.02 -10.34
CA ALA A 163 -2.17 -40.06 -9.79
C ALA A 163 -1.48 -40.95 -10.85
N PRO A 164 -2.17 -41.46 -11.90
CA PRO A 164 -1.52 -42.28 -12.93
C PRO A 164 -0.47 -41.51 -13.74
N LYS A 165 -0.66 -40.19 -13.93
CA LYS A 165 0.28 -39.33 -14.65
C LYS A 165 1.54 -39.10 -13.82
N VAL A 166 1.38 -38.81 -12.53
CA VAL A 166 2.51 -38.65 -11.59
C VAL A 166 3.33 -39.92 -11.52
N LYS A 167 2.67 -41.07 -11.35
CA LYS A 167 3.31 -42.38 -11.36
C LYS A 167 4.13 -42.62 -12.64
N LEU A 168 3.57 -42.31 -13.80
CA LEU A 168 4.26 -42.49 -15.08
C LEU A 168 5.51 -41.59 -15.18
N ILE A 169 5.43 -40.33 -14.76
CA ILE A 169 6.56 -39.39 -14.73
C ILE A 169 7.69 -39.93 -13.84
N ARG A 170 7.34 -40.40 -12.64
CA ARG A 170 8.27 -40.96 -11.65
C ARG A 170 8.92 -42.26 -12.15
N GLU A 171 8.14 -43.16 -12.75
CA GLU A 171 8.66 -44.40 -13.36
C GLU A 171 9.60 -44.13 -14.53
N GLU A 172 9.29 -43.15 -15.38
CA GLU A 172 10.13 -42.79 -16.52
C GLU A 172 11.42 -42.09 -16.09
N ALA A 173 11.38 -41.28 -15.03
CA ALA A 173 12.58 -40.73 -14.40
C ALA A 173 13.49 -41.84 -13.85
N ALA A 174 12.91 -42.84 -13.18
CA ALA A 174 13.63 -44.01 -12.66
C ALA A 174 14.36 -44.78 -13.78
N LYS A 175 13.67 -45.05 -14.90
CA LYS A 175 14.25 -45.75 -16.07
C LYS A 175 15.45 -45.00 -16.66
N LYS A 176 15.49 -43.68 -16.50
CA LYS A 176 16.57 -42.81 -16.96
C LYS A 176 17.67 -42.61 -15.91
N GLY A 177 17.59 -43.30 -14.77
CA GLY A 177 18.58 -43.23 -13.71
C GLY A 177 18.50 -41.98 -12.84
N ARG A 178 17.42 -41.21 -12.91
CA ARG A 178 17.14 -40.09 -11.99
C ARG A 178 16.37 -40.61 -10.78
N ASP A 179 16.56 -39.96 -9.64
CA ASP A 179 15.69 -40.15 -8.48
C ASP A 179 14.26 -39.73 -8.86
N PRO A 180 13.26 -40.63 -8.78
CA PRO A 180 11.87 -40.30 -9.09
C PRO A 180 11.32 -39.11 -8.29
N SER A 181 11.80 -38.91 -7.05
CA SER A 181 11.36 -37.84 -6.15
C SER A 181 12.04 -36.48 -6.43
N SER A 182 13.04 -36.45 -7.31
CA SER A 182 13.74 -35.22 -7.73
C SER A 182 12.93 -34.37 -8.70
N ILE A 183 11.82 -34.90 -9.24
CA ILE A 183 10.89 -34.14 -10.09
C ILE A 183 9.66 -33.79 -9.26
N LYS A 184 9.48 -32.50 -8.98
CA LYS A 184 8.36 -31.98 -8.20
C LYS A 184 7.13 -31.80 -9.08
N VAL A 185 5.97 -32.29 -8.65
CA VAL A 185 4.74 -32.23 -9.45
C VAL A 185 3.72 -31.28 -8.85
N PHE A 186 3.25 -30.33 -9.65
CA PHE A 186 2.34 -29.25 -9.22
C PHE A 186 1.05 -29.25 -10.04
N PRO A 187 -0.08 -29.78 -9.52
CA PRO A 187 -1.40 -29.55 -10.08
C PRO A 187 -1.86 -28.11 -9.94
N VAL A 188 -2.66 -27.64 -10.89
CA VAL A 188 -3.38 -26.36 -10.74
C VAL A 188 -4.60 -26.53 -9.84
N ILE A 189 -4.84 -25.57 -8.94
CA ILE A 189 -6.03 -25.51 -8.09
C ILE A 189 -6.46 -24.05 -7.87
N THR A 190 -7.76 -23.79 -7.84
CA THR A 190 -8.32 -22.45 -7.64
C THR A 190 -9.21 -22.43 -6.39
N PRO A 191 -8.65 -22.28 -5.18
CA PRO A 191 -9.45 -22.32 -3.96
C PRO A 191 -10.27 -21.05 -3.77
N ILE A 192 -11.52 -21.20 -3.30
CA ILE A 192 -12.37 -20.12 -2.83
C ILE A 192 -12.58 -20.29 -1.33
N ILE A 193 -11.90 -19.46 -0.55
CA ILE A 193 -11.83 -19.60 0.91
C ILE A 193 -12.68 -18.51 1.59
N GLY A 194 -13.60 -18.94 2.45
CA GLY A 194 -14.36 -18.07 3.36
C GLY A 194 -14.16 -18.50 4.80
N ARG A 195 -14.31 -17.61 5.78
CA ARG A 195 -14.20 -17.97 7.21
C ARG A 195 -15.34 -18.91 7.63
N THR A 196 -16.44 -18.88 6.90
CA THR A 196 -17.57 -19.81 7.03
C THR A 196 -17.91 -20.43 5.68
N GLU A 197 -18.68 -21.53 5.68
CA GLU A 197 -19.17 -22.10 4.42
C GLU A 197 -20.02 -21.11 3.62
N ASP A 198 -20.84 -20.31 4.29
CA ASP A 198 -21.73 -19.35 3.63
C ASP A 198 -20.95 -18.20 3.00
N GLU A 199 -19.89 -17.72 3.67
CA GLU A 199 -18.96 -16.75 3.10
C GLU A 199 -18.22 -17.32 1.87
N ALA A 200 -17.75 -18.56 1.95
CA ALA A 200 -17.08 -19.21 0.83
C ALA A 200 -18.02 -19.38 -0.37
N LYS A 201 -19.28 -19.77 -0.13
CA LYS A 201 -20.32 -19.86 -1.16
C LYS A 201 -20.67 -18.49 -1.75
N ALA A 202 -20.71 -17.44 -0.94
CA ALA A 202 -20.95 -16.08 -1.40
C ALA A 202 -19.82 -15.61 -2.33
N LYS A 203 -18.55 -15.78 -1.92
CA LYS A 203 -17.38 -15.47 -2.75
C LYS A 203 -17.33 -16.30 -4.04
N TYR A 204 -17.74 -17.56 -3.98
CA TYR A 204 -17.80 -18.40 -5.17
C TYR A 204 -18.90 -17.94 -6.14
N LYS A 205 -20.07 -17.56 -5.61
CA LYS A 205 -21.15 -16.99 -6.41
C LYS A 205 -20.72 -15.67 -7.06
N GLU A 206 -20.08 -14.79 -6.29
CA GLU A 206 -19.50 -13.55 -6.79
C GLU A 206 -18.45 -13.83 -7.89
N ALA A 207 -17.52 -14.76 -7.67
CA ALA A 207 -16.55 -15.15 -8.70
C ALA A 207 -17.23 -15.65 -9.98
N LEU A 208 -18.32 -16.43 -9.85
CA LEU A 208 -19.12 -16.90 -10.99
C LEU A 208 -19.79 -15.77 -11.77
N GLU A 209 -20.15 -14.65 -11.13
CA GLU A 209 -20.73 -13.47 -11.81
C GLU A 209 -19.70 -12.85 -12.76
N TYR A 210 -18.41 -12.87 -12.43
CA TYR A 210 -17.32 -12.38 -13.30
C TYR A 210 -16.79 -13.43 -14.31
N ALA A 211 -17.32 -14.66 -14.31
CA ALA A 211 -16.79 -15.74 -15.12
C ALA A 211 -17.40 -15.76 -16.53
N ASN A 212 -16.63 -15.34 -17.55
CA ASN A 212 -17.09 -15.39 -18.94
C ASN A 212 -17.08 -16.83 -19.49
N HIS A 213 -18.29 -17.38 -19.63
CA HIS A 213 -18.54 -18.73 -20.15
C HIS A 213 -18.00 -18.96 -21.57
N GLU A 214 -18.17 -17.98 -22.48
CA GLU A 214 -17.73 -18.08 -23.87
C GLU A 214 -16.21 -18.02 -24.00
N ALA A 215 -15.56 -17.18 -23.19
CA ALA A 215 -14.10 -17.13 -23.10
C ALA A 215 -13.53 -18.46 -22.56
N GLY A 216 -14.19 -19.06 -21.56
CA GLY A 216 -13.86 -20.39 -21.05
C GLY A 216 -14.00 -21.47 -22.13
N LEU A 217 -15.06 -21.42 -22.94
CA LEU A 217 -15.25 -22.29 -24.09
C LEU A 217 -14.16 -22.12 -25.16
N ALA A 218 -13.87 -20.88 -25.55
CA ALA A 218 -12.85 -20.57 -26.55
C ALA A 218 -11.45 -21.03 -26.09
N PHE A 219 -11.13 -20.86 -24.81
CA PHE A 219 -9.89 -21.34 -24.21
C PHE A 219 -9.79 -22.88 -24.27
N TRP A 220 -10.87 -23.57 -23.88
CA TRP A 220 -10.90 -25.03 -23.93
C TRP A 220 -10.88 -25.59 -25.35
N SER A 221 -11.64 -25.02 -26.27
CA SER A 221 -11.65 -25.40 -27.69
C SER A 221 -10.30 -25.15 -28.36
N GLY A 222 -9.62 -24.04 -28.02
CA GLY A 222 -8.27 -23.75 -28.49
C GLY A 222 -7.24 -24.79 -28.01
N GLY A 223 -7.35 -25.26 -26.77
CA GLY A 223 -6.45 -26.27 -26.19
C GLY A 223 -6.78 -27.72 -26.59
N SER A 224 -8.06 -28.04 -26.78
CA SER A 224 -8.54 -29.38 -27.14
C SER A 224 -8.59 -29.64 -28.65
N GLY A 225 -8.57 -28.60 -29.48
CA GLY A 225 -8.80 -28.71 -30.91
C GLY A 225 -10.22 -29.19 -31.27
N ILE A 226 -11.12 -29.27 -30.29
CA ILE A 226 -12.53 -29.63 -30.45
C ILE A 226 -13.33 -28.33 -30.53
N ASP A 227 -14.03 -28.14 -31.65
CA ASP A 227 -14.93 -27.01 -31.83
C ASP A 227 -16.27 -27.28 -31.11
N LEU A 228 -16.41 -26.70 -29.92
CA LEU A 228 -17.59 -26.89 -29.07
C LEU A 228 -18.82 -26.12 -29.57
N SER A 229 -18.67 -25.21 -30.54
CA SER A 229 -19.80 -24.48 -31.15
C SER A 229 -20.74 -25.40 -31.96
N GLN A 230 -20.31 -26.63 -32.23
CA GLN A 230 -21.06 -27.63 -32.98
C GLN A 230 -22.08 -28.41 -32.12
N PHE A 231 -22.07 -28.21 -30.80
CA PHE A 231 -22.94 -28.88 -29.83
C PHE A 231 -23.87 -27.88 -29.16
N ASP A 232 -25.11 -28.30 -28.86
CA ASP A 232 -26.02 -27.47 -28.07
C ASP A 232 -25.45 -27.27 -26.64
N LEU A 233 -25.66 -26.10 -26.04
CA LEU A 233 -25.05 -25.71 -24.75
C LEU A 233 -25.26 -26.71 -23.60
N ASP A 234 -26.39 -27.41 -23.62
CA ASP A 234 -26.79 -28.37 -22.59
C ASP A 234 -26.74 -29.83 -23.08
N GLN A 235 -26.20 -30.07 -24.28
CA GLN A 235 -25.95 -31.42 -24.79
C GLN A 235 -24.74 -32.03 -24.07
N GLU A 236 -24.94 -33.21 -23.48
CA GLU A 236 -23.84 -34.02 -22.94
C GLU A 236 -22.92 -34.49 -24.08
N ILE A 237 -21.62 -34.17 -23.96
CA ILE A 237 -20.59 -34.54 -24.93
C ILE A 237 -19.92 -35.82 -24.46
N LYS A 238 -20.06 -36.89 -25.24
CA LYS A 238 -19.36 -38.15 -24.97
C LYS A 238 -18.11 -38.23 -25.82
N SER A 239 -17.11 -38.97 -25.33
CA SER A 239 -15.88 -39.25 -26.07
C SER A 239 -16.10 -39.91 -27.45
N THR A 240 -17.28 -40.47 -27.72
CA THR A 240 -17.71 -41.01 -29.03
C THR A 240 -18.24 -39.96 -30.01
N ASP A 241 -18.59 -38.77 -29.53
CA ASP A 241 -19.30 -37.74 -30.30
C ASP A 241 -18.34 -36.79 -31.04
N VAL A 242 -17.04 -36.93 -30.80
CA VAL A 242 -15.97 -36.04 -31.30
C VAL A 242 -14.89 -36.85 -32.03
N HIS A 243 -14.58 -36.44 -33.27
CA HIS A 243 -13.42 -36.95 -34.01
C HIS A 243 -12.20 -36.07 -33.73
N VAL A 244 -11.27 -36.57 -32.92
CA VAL A 244 -9.99 -35.91 -32.67
C VAL A 244 -8.90 -36.54 -33.55
N ASP A 245 -8.08 -35.70 -34.18
CA ASP A 245 -6.76 -36.08 -34.68
C ASP A 245 -5.95 -36.62 -33.48
N ALA A 246 -5.00 -37.55 -33.70
CA ALA A 246 -4.24 -38.27 -32.65
C ALA A 246 -3.41 -37.35 -31.71
N ARG A 247 -3.52 -36.04 -31.88
CA ARG A 247 -2.80 -34.96 -31.21
C ARG A 247 -3.43 -34.51 -29.89
N VAL A 248 -4.62 -35.00 -29.50
CA VAL A 248 -5.36 -34.50 -28.32
C VAL A 248 -6.04 -35.61 -27.49
N HIS A 249 -5.27 -36.58 -27.02
CA HIS A 249 -5.77 -37.63 -26.12
C HIS A 249 -6.18 -37.12 -24.72
N THR A 250 -5.67 -35.97 -24.28
CA THR A 250 -5.93 -35.42 -22.93
C THR A 250 -7.36 -34.88 -22.78
N ALA A 251 -7.90 -34.22 -23.81
CA ALA A 251 -9.27 -33.67 -23.79
C ALA A 251 -10.33 -34.79 -23.72
N LEU A 252 -10.12 -35.90 -24.45
CA LEU A 252 -11.00 -37.08 -24.37
C LEU A 252 -11.00 -37.74 -22.98
N SER A 253 -9.84 -37.78 -22.32
CA SER A 253 -9.73 -38.34 -20.96
C SER A 253 -10.43 -37.47 -19.90
N GLN A 254 -10.49 -36.15 -20.11
CA GLN A 254 -11.23 -35.24 -19.23
C GLN A 254 -12.74 -35.47 -19.35
N LEU A 255 -13.25 -35.63 -20.59
CA LEU A 255 -14.67 -35.92 -20.87
C LEU A 255 -15.17 -37.28 -20.32
N GLN A 256 -14.26 -38.14 -19.84
CA GLN A 256 -14.59 -39.45 -19.25
C GLN A 256 -14.71 -39.42 -17.72
N ASN A 257 -14.23 -38.36 -17.07
CA ASN A 257 -14.23 -38.24 -15.60
C ASN A 257 -15.37 -37.31 -15.16
N THR A 258 -16.38 -37.85 -14.48
CA THR A 258 -17.49 -37.08 -13.88
C THR A 258 -17.49 -37.29 -12.36
N SER A 259 -17.94 -36.29 -11.61
CA SER A 259 -18.05 -36.34 -10.14
C SER A 259 -19.36 -35.69 -9.68
N PRO A 260 -19.76 -35.83 -8.40
CA PRO A 260 -20.94 -35.13 -7.86
C PRO A 260 -20.91 -33.61 -8.05
N ASP A 261 -19.72 -33.01 -8.10
CA ASP A 261 -19.50 -31.57 -8.28
C ASP A 261 -19.34 -31.16 -9.76
N ILE A 262 -19.24 -32.14 -10.69
CA ILE A 262 -19.19 -31.93 -12.15
C ILE A 262 -20.11 -32.97 -12.85
N PRO A 263 -21.43 -32.75 -12.89
CA PRO A 263 -22.38 -33.85 -13.15
C PRO A 263 -22.59 -34.27 -14.61
N ALA A 264 -22.19 -33.49 -15.62
CA ALA A 264 -22.17 -33.91 -17.04
C ALA A 264 -21.33 -32.92 -17.86
N TRP A 265 -20.53 -33.40 -18.81
CA TRP A 265 -19.73 -32.54 -19.69
C TRP A 265 -20.59 -31.96 -20.81
N THR A 266 -21.22 -30.82 -20.56
CA THR A 266 -21.91 -30.00 -21.57
C THR A 266 -21.06 -28.77 -21.91
N PRO A 267 -21.20 -28.13 -23.08
CA PRO A 267 -20.52 -26.85 -23.35
C PRO A 267 -20.74 -25.83 -22.24
N ARG A 268 -21.95 -25.76 -21.65
CA ARG A 268 -22.25 -24.89 -20.50
C ARG A 268 -21.34 -25.16 -19.31
N ASN A 269 -21.22 -26.42 -18.90
CA ASN A 269 -20.42 -26.81 -17.75
C ASN A 269 -18.92 -26.68 -18.02
N ILE A 270 -18.47 -27.01 -19.23
CA ILE A 270 -17.06 -26.86 -19.65
C ILE A 270 -16.64 -25.40 -19.59
N GLY A 271 -17.41 -24.49 -20.19
CA GLY A 271 -17.06 -23.07 -20.18
C GLY A 271 -17.06 -22.47 -18.79
N LYS A 272 -18.04 -22.81 -17.93
CA LYS A 272 -18.13 -22.28 -16.56
C LYS A 272 -16.96 -22.75 -15.70
N TRP A 273 -16.60 -24.02 -15.85
CA TRP A 273 -15.49 -24.59 -15.11
C TRP A 273 -14.15 -24.00 -15.54
N ILE A 274 -13.91 -23.81 -16.84
CA ILE A 274 -12.65 -23.24 -17.34
C ILE A 274 -12.54 -21.76 -17.05
N ALA A 275 -13.66 -21.01 -17.11
CA ALA A 275 -13.69 -19.58 -16.84
C ALA A 275 -13.20 -19.22 -15.44
N LEU A 276 -13.36 -20.11 -14.45
CA LEU A 276 -12.87 -19.91 -13.08
C LEU A 276 -11.63 -20.76 -12.73
N GLY A 277 -11.63 -22.03 -13.10
CA GLY A 277 -10.72 -23.03 -12.53
C GLY A 277 -9.43 -23.27 -13.30
N GLY A 278 -9.22 -22.63 -14.46
CA GLY A 278 -7.96 -22.74 -15.20
C GLY A 278 -7.54 -24.19 -15.50
N ASN A 279 -8.50 -25.11 -15.69
CA ASN A 279 -8.33 -26.55 -15.89
C ASN A 279 -8.04 -27.41 -14.62
N GLY A 280 -8.22 -26.86 -13.40
CA GLY A 280 -8.10 -27.52 -12.09
C GLY A 280 -9.38 -27.51 -11.25
N PRO A 281 -9.40 -28.17 -10.07
CA PRO A 281 -10.53 -28.12 -9.14
C PRO A 281 -10.68 -26.72 -8.52
N ILE A 282 -11.90 -26.41 -8.08
CA ILE A 282 -12.26 -25.15 -7.41
C ILE A 282 -12.83 -25.49 -6.03
N PRO A 283 -12.01 -25.85 -5.03
CA PRO A 283 -12.53 -26.15 -3.71
C PRO A 283 -13.11 -24.89 -3.07
N VAL A 284 -14.38 -24.97 -2.68
CA VAL A 284 -15.12 -23.87 -2.03
C VAL A 284 -15.43 -24.27 -0.59
N GLY A 285 -14.89 -23.53 0.37
CA GLY A 285 -15.08 -23.90 1.77
C GLY A 285 -14.33 -23.04 2.78
N THR A 286 -14.35 -23.51 4.02
CA THR A 286 -13.50 -22.98 5.08
C THR A 286 -12.04 -23.35 4.84
N PRO A 287 -11.07 -22.68 5.50
CA PRO A 287 -9.66 -23.05 5.40
C PRO A 287 -9.41 -24.54 5.65
N GLU A 288 -10.09 -25.13 6.63
CA GLU A 288 -9.97 -26.56 6.97
C GLU A 288 -10.44 -27.43 5.81
N LYS A 289 -11.62 -27.13 5.26
CA LYS A 289 -12.19 -27.90 4.15
C LYS A 289 -11.33 -27.82 2.88
N VAL A 290 -10.73 -26.66 2.61
CA VAL A 290 -9.83 -26.50 1.47
C VAL A 290 -8.49 -27.20 1.75
N ALA A 291 -7.97 -27.14 2.98
CA ALA A 291 -6.77 -27.87 3.39
C ALA A 291 -6.97 -29.39 3.29
N ASP A 292 -8.13 -29.92 3.69
CA ASP A 292 -8.50 -31.34 3.54
C ASP A 292 -8.45 -31.76 2.07
N VAL A 293 -8.93 -30.91 1.15
CA VAL A 293 -8.85 -31.17 -0.30
C VAL A 293 -7.39 -31.16 -0.76
N LEU A 294 -6.57 -30.20 -0.32
CA LEU A 294 -5.14 -30.17 -0.68
C LEU A 294 -4.40 -31.41 -0.14
N GLU A 295 -4.69 -31.83 1.10
CA GLU A 295 -4.13 -33.04 1.70
C GLU A 295 -4.56 -34.30 0.93
N GLU A 296 -5.84 -34.41 0.56
CA GLU A 296 -6.33 -35.49 -0.28
C GLU A 296 -5.55 -35.56 -1.60
N TRP A 297 -5.29 -34.41 -2.23
CA TRP A 297 -4.51 -34.36 -3.47
C TRP A 297 -3.07 -34.83 -3.27
N VAL A 298 -2.39 -34.41 -2.19
CA VAL A 298 -1.04 -34.90 -1.86
C VAL A 298 -1.05 -36.42 -1.65
N ASN A 299 -1.99 -36.93 -0.86
CA ASN A 299 -2.06 -38.33 -0.47
C ASN A 299 -2.46 -39.28 -1.61
N VAL A 300 -3.41 -38.86 -2.44
CA VAL A 300 -3.98 -39.69 -3.51
C VAL A 300 -3.23 -39.52 -4.82
N ALA A 301 -2.86 -38.28 -5.18
CA ALA A 301 -2.20 -37.98 -6.45
C ALA A 301 -0.67 -37.99 -6.38
N ASP A 302 -0.07 -38.06 -5.18
CA ASP A 302 1.38 -38.08 -4.96
C ASP A 302 2.08 -36.82 -5.49
N VAL A 303 1.42 -35.65 -5.32
CA VAL A 303 1.90 -34.34 -5.77
C VAL A 303 2.73 -33.64 -4.70
N ASP A 304 3.63 -32.75 -5.12
CA ASP A 304 4.62 -32.10 -4.25
C ASP A 304 4.26 -30.66 -3.86
N GLY A 305 3.20 -30.10 -4.43
CA GLY A 305 2.71 -28.75 -4.16
C GLY A 305 1.62 -28.34 -5.15
N PHE A 306 1.22 -27.07 -5.17
CA PHE A 306 0.12 -26.60 -6.00
C PHE A 306 0.46 -25.32 -6.77
N ASN A 307 -0.04 -25.22 -8.00
CA ASN A 307 -0.08 -23.99 -8.77
C ASN A 307 -1.43 -23.30 -8.52
N ILE A 308 -1.43 -22.17 -7.81
CA ILE A 308 -2.67 -21.51 -7.37
C ILE A 308 -3.21 -20.61 -8.50
N GLY A 309 -4.43 -20.90 -8.95
CA GLY A 309 -5.17 -20.06 -9.90
C GLY A 309 -5.71 -18.80 -9.22
N ALA A 310 -5.57 -17.64 -9.87
CA ALA A 310 -6.16 -16.38 -9.43
C ALA A 310 -7.54 -16.17 -10.06
N THR A 311 -8.50 -15.65 -9.29
CA THR A 311 -9.87 -15.33 -9.75
C THR A 311 -10.13 -13.84 -9.93
N ARG A 312 -9.21 -12.97 -9.50
CA ARG A 312 -9.28 -11.51 -9.66
C ARG A 312 -7.88 -10.90 -9.74
N PHE A 313 -7.69 -9.93 -10.62
CA PHE A 313 -6.55 -9.00 -10.57
C PHE A 313 -7.07 -7.66 -10.02
N GLY A 314 -6.34 -7.01 -9.11
CA GLY A 314 -6.80 -5.76 -8.47
C GLY A 314 -6.95 -4.62 -9.49
N ASN A 315 -8.11 -3.96 -9.51
CA ASN A 315 -8.37 -2.77 -10.32
C ASN A 315 -8.04 -1.51 -9.50
N SER A 316 -7.18 -0.63 -10.01
CA SER A 316 -7.11 0.76 -9.53
C SER A 316 -7.98 1.65 -10.42
N SER A 317 -9.27 1.77 -10.08
CA SER A 317 -10.18 2.75 -10.70
C SER A 317 -9.92 4.16 -10.16
N SER A 318 -10.41 5.19 -10.87
CA SER A 318 -10.56 6.57 -10.40
C SER A 318 -10.93 6.67 -8.90
N PRO A 319 -10.37 7.63 -8.14
CA PRO A 319 -10.68 7.78 -6.71
C PRO A 319 -12.09 8.35 -6.46
N PHE A 320 -12.83 8.74 -7.50
CA PHE A 320 -14.20 9.25 -7.37
C PHE A 320 -15.26 8.17 -7.46
N ILE A 321 -16.33 8.34 -6.68
CA ILE A 321 -17.50 7.45 -6.69
C ILE A 321 -18.41 7.86 -7.87
N PRO A 322 -18.60 7.01 -8.89
CA PRO A 322 -19.41 7.36 -10.05
C PRO A 322 -20.85 7.75 -9.66
N GLY A 323 -21.36 8.83 -10.25
CA GLY A 323 -22.74 9.29 -10.04
C GLY A 323 -23.02 9.95 -8.69
N ARG A 324 -22.04 10.07 -7.78
CA ARG A 324 -22.21 10.67 -6.44
C ARG A 324 -21.59 12.07 -6.38
N TYR A 325 -22.39 13.03 -5.91
CA TYR A 325 -22.05 14.45 -5.91
C TYR A 325 -22.34 15.12 -4.57
N LEU A 326 -21.52 16.11 -4.23
CA LEU A 326 -21.69 17.04 -3.12
C LEU A 326 -22.04 18.42 -3.69
N VAL A 327 -23.09 19.07 -3.20
CA VAL A 327 -23.43 20.46 -3.54
C VAL A 327 -23.21 21.37 -2.34
N GLU A 328 -22.61 22.55 -2.57
CA GLU A 328 -22.58 23.67 -1.63
C GLU A 328 -23.57 24.75 -2.09
N PHE A 329 -24.30 25.35 -1.14
CA PHE A 329 -25.28 26.40 -1.41
C PHE A 329 -24.65 27.80 -1.35
N GLU A 330 -25.19 28.71 -2.16
CA GLU A 330 -24.73 30.11 -2.30
C GLU A 330 -25.10 30.97 -1.09
N ASP A 331 -26.25 30.71 -0.48
CA ASP A 331 -26.77 31.51 0.63
C ASP A 331 -27.12 30.67 1.87
N ASN A 332 -27.12 31.33 3.02
CA ASN A 332 -27.45 30.73 4.31
C ASN A 332 -28.96 30.44 4.50
N THR A 333 -29.80 30.75 3.50
CA THR A 333 -31.26 30.52 3.56
C THR A 333 -31.69 29.24 2.86
N SER A 334 -30.87 28.76 1.93
CA SER A 334 -31.06 27.50 1.23
C SER A 334 -30.80 26.32 2.17
N THR A 335 -31.68 25.32 2.08
CA THR A 335 -31.60 24.06 2.84
C THR A 335 -31.58 22.87 1.90
N SER A 336 -31.12 21.72 2.40
CA SER A 336 -31.18 20.44 1.65
C SER A 336 -32.60 20.17 1.14
N TYR A 337 -33.62 20.44 1.97
CA TYR A 337 -35.03 20.27 1.60
C TYR A 337 -35.44 21.16 0.41
N SER A 338 -35.13 22.46 0.46
CA SER A 338 -35.47 23.37 -0.65
C SER A 338 -34.72 23.02 -1.93
N PHE A 339 -33.48 22.54 -1.82
CA PHE A 339 -32.68 22.08 -2.96
C PHE A 339 -33.32 20.87 -3.65
N PHE A 340 -33.61 19.79 -2.91
CA PHE A 340 -34.25 18.60 -3.49
C PHE A 340 -35.67 18.86 -4.01
N SER A 341 -36.42 19.77 -3.37
CA SER A 341 -37.70 20.26 -3.93
C SER A 341 -37.49 20.96 -5.28
N THR A 342 -36.46 21.80 -5.39
CA THR A 342 -36.12 22.49 -6.64
C THR A 342 -35.67 21.50 -7.72
N LEU A 343 -34.91 20.47 -7.37
CA LEU A 343 -34.55 19.41 -8.33
C LEU A 343 -35.79 18.67 -8.85
N ALA A 344 -36.71 18.30 -7.95
CA ALA A 344 -37.97 17.66 -8.33
C ALA A 344 -38.83 18.55 -9.24
N ASP A 345 -38.93 19.84 -8.94
CA ASP A 345 -39.64 20.82 -9.78
C ASP A 345 -39.02 20.96 -11.17
N ASN A 346 -37.70 20.79 -11.28
CA ASN A 346 -36.97 20.75 -12.55
C ASN A 346 -36.92 19.34 -13.18
N SER A 347 -37.67 18.37 -12.66
CA SER A 347 -37.70 16.98 -13.14
C SER A 347 -36.35 16.27 -13.13
N ILE A 348 -35.46 16.66 -12.21
CA ILE A 348 -34.15 16.02 -11.99
C ILE A 348 -34.32 14.89 -10.98
N ALA A 349 -34.11 13.65 -11.43
CA ALA A 349 -34.13 12.47 -10.57
C ALA A 349 -32.78 12.33 -9.82
N ALA A 350 -32.72 12.88 -8.62
CA ALA A 350 -31.60 12.74 -7.70
C ALA A 350 -32.04 12.00 -6.43
N THR A 351 -31.22 11.07 -5.96
CA THR A 351 -31.45 10.35 -4.70
C THR A 351 -30.63 11.05 -3.60
N PRO A 352 -31.26 11.65 -2.58
CA PRO A 352 -30.54 12.22 -1.45
C PRO A 352 -29.72 11.15 -0.71
N LEU A 353 -28.50 11.48 -0.32
CA LEU A 353 -27.63 10.61 0.49
C LEU A 353 -27.37 11.23 1.87
N ILE A 354 -26.79 12.43 1.91
CA ILE A 354 -26.43 13.12 3.17
C ILE A 354 -26.95 14.56 3.13
N THR A 355 -27.55 15.02 4.23
CA THR A 355 -27.93 16.43 4.41
C THR A 355 -26.86 17.16 5.22
N LEU A 356 -26.38 18.29 4.71
CA LEU A 356 -25.29 19.07 5.32
C LEU A 356 -25.75 20.49 5.65
N ASP A 357 -26.82 20.62 6.44
CA ASP A 357 -27.38 21.92 6.84
C ASP A 357 -26.73 22.48 8.12
N TYR A 358 -25.40 22.62 8.16
CA TYR A 358 -24.62 23.05 9.33
C TYR A 358 -24.33 24.57 9.35
N SER A 359 -23.76 25.11 10.42
CA SER A 359 -23.49 26.56 10.53
C SER A 359 -22.36 27.04 9.60
N LEU A 360 -21.31 26.23 9.41
CA LEU A 360 -20.13 26.57 8.59
C LEU A 360 -20.19 26.05 7.14
N PHE A 361 -21.17 25.21 6.84
CA PHE A 361 -21.39 24.65 5.51
C PHE A 361 -22.86 24.31 5.33
N LYS A 362 -23.44 24.74 4.20
CA LYS A 362 -24.80 24.43 3.79
C LYS A 362 -24.75 23.70 2.46
N GLY A 363 -25.27 22.48 2.43
CA GLY A 363 -25.20 21.64 1.24
C GLY A 363 -25.90 20.30 1.41
N ALA A 364 -25.72 19.42 0.44
CA ALA A 364 -26.18 18.03 0.49
C ALA A 364 -25.32 17.15 -0.43
N SER A 365 -25.28 15.85 -0.16
CA SER A 365 -24.81 14.88 -1.14
C SER A 365 -25.96 14.05 -1.71
N PHE A 366 -25.81 13.66 -2.97
CA PHE A 366 -26.85 12.96 -3.73
C PHE A 366 -26.22 12.07 -4.79
N SER A 367 -26.94 11.02 -5.17
CA SER A 367 -26.63 10.23 -6.35
C SER A 367 -27.56 10.55 -7.51
N LEU A 368 -26.98 10.54 -8.70
CA LEU A 368 -27.66 10.66 -9.97
C LEU A 368 -27.86 9.24 -10.54
N GLY A 369 -29.03 8.96 -11.12
CA GLY A 369 -29.31 7.65 -11.72
C GLY A 369 -28.46 7.39 -12.96
N SER A 370 -28.17 6.12 -13.27
CA SER A 370 -27.36 5.72 -14.43
C SER A 370 -27.90 6.19 -15.79
N ASP A 371 -29.22 6.40 -15.87
CA ASP A 371 -29.93 6.68 -17.12
C ASP A 371 -30.04 8.18 -17.43
N ILE A 372 -29.41 9.06 -16.62
CA ILE A 372 -29.53 10.50 -16.76
C ILE A 372 -28.34 11.10 -17.51
N ASN A 373 -28.61 12.20 -18.22
CA ASN A 373 -27.56 13.04 -18.78
C ASN A 373 -26.86 13.81 -17.65
N GLU A 374 -25.82 13.19 -17.08
CA GLU A 374 -25.12 13.66 -15.88
C GLU A 374 -24.63 15.10 -16.01
N LYS A 375 -23.86 15.45 -17.04
CA LYS A 375 -23.40 16.84 -17.22
C LYS A 375 -24.51 17.83 -17.51
N ALA A 376 -25.52 17.53 -18.34
CA ALA A 376 -26.63 18.48 -18.54
C ALA A 376 -27.41 18.69 -17.24
N THR A 377 -27.53 17.64 -16.45
CA THR A 377 -28.13 17.69 -15.11
C THR A 377 -27.28 18.55 -14.19
N LEU A 378 -25.96 18.30 -14.08
CA LEU A 378 -25.05 19.08 -13.25
C LEU A 378 -24.94 20.54 -13.69
N GLN A 379 -24.97 20.83 -15.01
CA GLN A 379 -25.02 22.21 -15.51
C GLN A 379 -26.34 22.89 -15.14
N THR A 380 -27.46 22.16 -15.20
CA THR A 380 -28.75 22.67 -14.74
C THR A 380 -28.68 22.96 -13.23
N ILE A 381 -28.12 22.05 -12.44
CA ILE A 381 -27.92 22.21 -10.99
C ILE A 381 -27.03 23.42 -10.68
N LEU A 382 -25.87 23.54 -11.34
CA LEU A 382 -24.94 24.66 -11.20
C LEU A 382 -25.54 26.00 -11.63
N SER A 383 -26.52 26.00 -12.54
CA SER A 383 -27.24 27.20 -12.96
C SER A 383 -28.33 27.65 -11.98
N LEU A 384 -28.66 26.83 -10.97
CA LEU A 384 -29.63 27.19 -9.96
C LEU A 384 -29.06 28.33 -9.08
N PRO A 385 -29.81 29.41 -8.84
CA PRO A 385 -29.32 30.54 -8.04
C PRO A 385 -28.90 30.20 -6.61
N SER A 386 -29.41 29.09 -6.07
CA SER A 386 -29.09 28.60 -4.72
C SER A 386 -27.81 27.78 -4.66
N VAL A 387 -27.20 27.42 -5.79
CA VAL A 387 -26.03 26.53 -5.86
C VAL A 387 -24.77 27.35 -6.09
N LYS A 388 -23.80 27.17 -5.20
CA LYS A 388 -22.47 27.79 -5.30
C LYS A 388 -21.52 26.92 -6.10
N SER A 389 -21.49 25.64 -5.77
CA SER A 389 -20.58 24.66 -6.38
C SER A 389 -21.13 23.24 -6.24
N VAL A 390 -20.70 22.37 -7.14
CA VAL A 390 -21.00 20.93 -7.14
C VAL A 390 -19.71 20.17 -7.39
N TYR A 391 -19.42 19.18 -6.56
CA TYR A 391 -18.18 18.41 -6.56
C TYR A 391 -18.47 16.92 -6.71
N PRO A 392 -17.70 16.16 -7.52
CA PRO A 392 -17.73 14.71 -7.45
C PRO A 392 -17.19 14.24 -6.11
N VAL A 393 -17.80 13.19 -5.53
CA VAL A 393 -17.41 12.66 -4.21
C VAL A 393 -16.23 11.70 -4.37
N ARG A 394 -15.16 11.93 -3.60
CA ARG A 394 -13.96 11.09 -3.55
C ARG A 394 -14.08 10.01 -2.47
N ALA A 395 -13.57 8.82 -2.74
CA ALA A 395 -13.43 7.72 -1.78
C ALA A 395 -12.03 7.69 -1.14
N TYR A 396 -11.96 7.28 0.13
CA TYR A 396 -10.73 7.14 0.92
C TYR A 396 -10.71 5.77 1.59
N SER A 397 -9.62 5.03 1.43
CA SER A 397 -9.48 3.70 2.03
C SER A 397 -9.44 3.76 3.56
N ILE A 398 -9.88 2.67 4.20
CA ILE A 398 -9.61 2.45 5.63
C ILE A 398 -8.09 2.55 5.87
N PRO A 399 -7.62 3.25 6.91
CA PRO A 399 -6.20 3.33 7.24
C PRO A 399 -5.57 1.94 7.38
N GLU A 400 -4.37 1.76 6.82
CA GLU A 400 -3.63 0.50 6.93
C GLU A 400 -3.21 0.24 8.38
N ILE A 401 -3.47 -0.97 8.87
CA ILE A 401 -3.01 -1.44 10.17
C ILE A 401 -1.73 -2.24 9.95
N SER A 402 -0.60 -1.70 10.39
CA SER A 402 0.73 -2.30 10.21
C SER A 402 1.23 -3.07 11.45
N GLY A 403 0.51 -2.93 12.57
CA GLY A 403 0.87 -3.45 13.88
C GLY A 403 0.74 -4.96 14.08
N PHE A 404 1.49 -5.48 15.07
CA PHE A 404 1.43 -6.88 15.50
C PHE A 404 0.29 -7.06 16.53
N ILE A 405 -0.68 -7.93 16.22
CA ILE A 405 -1.76 -8.31 17.15
C ILE A 405 -1.47 -9.71 17.68
N PRO A 406 -1.34 -9.92 18.99
CA PRO A 406 -1.47 -11.25 19.57
C PRO A 406 -2.97 -11.61 19.63
N ARG A 407 -3.49 -12.23 18.56
CA ARG A 407 -4.85 -12.82 18.54
C ARG A 407 -4.94 -13.99 19.53
N GLU A 408 -5.37 -13.71 20.76
CA GLU A 408 -6.30 -14.56 21.54
C GLU A 408 -6.48 -13.96 22.94
N SER A 409 -7.59 -13.23 23.15
CA SER A 409 -8.13 -13.00 24.49
C SER A 409 -9.64 -12.82 24.39
N ARG A 410 -10.40 -13.93 24.46
CA ARG A 410 -11.87 -13.89 24.54
C ARG A 410 -12.40 -13.62 25.96
N THR A 411 -11.52 -13.42 26.94
CA THR A 411 -11.92 -13.28 28.35
C THR A 411 -11.01 -12.31 29.10
N LEU A 412 -11.09 -11.00 28.79
CA LEU A 412 -10.75 -9.98 29.78
C LEU A 412 -11.94 -9.84 30.74
N SER A 413 -11.87 -10.57 31.86
CA SER A 413 -12.81 -10.39 32.96
C SER A 413 -12.55 -9.02 33.58
N ALA A 414 -13.57 -8.16 33.51
CA ALA A 414 -13.66 -6.87 34.18
C ALA A 414 -13.33 -7.02 35.68
N THR A 415 -12.08 -6.79 36.03
CA THR A 415 -11.68 -6.53 37.41
C THR A 415 -11.30 -5.06 37.45
N ILE A 416 -12.21 -4.27 38.01
CA ILE A 416 -11.99 -2.87 38.37
C ILE A 416 -10.73 -2.81 39.20
N ASP A 417 -9.64 -2.17 38.75
CA ASP A 417 -8.57 -1.80 39.68
C ASP A 417 -7.79 -0.53 39.24
N SER A 418 -8.05 0.50 40.05
CA SER A 418 -7.38 1.79 40.30
C SER A 418 -6.58 2.51 39.21
N LYS A 419 -6.98 3.78 38.95
CA LYS A 419 -6.20 4.85 38.31
C LYS A 419 -4.69 4.75 38.62
N LEU A 420 -3.86 5.00 37.62
CA LEU A 420 -2.46 5.34 37.88
C LEU A 420 -2.38 6.51 38.85
N SER A 421 -1.60 6.38 39.93
CA SER A 421 -1.45 7.48 40.87
C SER A 421 -0.64 8.60 40.21
N ASP A 422 -1.05 9.86 40.38
CA ASP A 422 -0.34 11.07 39.91
C ASP A 422 1.11 11.23 40.46
N THR A 423 1.63 10.25 41.21
CA THR A 423 2.94 10.32 41.86
C THR A 423 4.05 9.48 41.23
N THR A 424 3.75 8.66 40.22
CA THR A 424 4.78 7.93 39.45
C THR A 424 5.32 8.80 38.30
N PRO A 425 6.66 8.93 38.13
CA PRO A 425 7.22 9.67 37.01
C PRO A 425 6.78 9.07 35.67
N ASP A 426 6.31 9.91 34.75
CA ASP A 426 5.97 9.49 33.38
C ASP A 426 7.26 9.14 32.62
N THR A 427 7.46 7.86 32.36
CA THR A 427 8.63 7.35 31.63
C THR A 427 8.28 6.85 30.23
N PHE A 428 7.08 7.11 29.73
CA PHE A 428 6.66 6.62 28.43
C PHE A 428 7.44 7.35 27.33
N SER A 429 8.17 6.61 26.49
CA SER A 429 9.19 7.22 25.62
C SER A 429 8.65 8.28 24.65
N PRO A 430 7.45 8.15 24.05
CA PRO A 430 6.88 9.24 23.24
C PRO A 430 6.69 10.54 24.03
N HIS A 431 6.34 10.44 25.31
CA HIS A 431 6.16 11.61 26.18
C HIS A 431 7.50 12.26 26.52
N VAL A 432 8.50 11.45 26.89
CA VAL A 432 9.85 11.94 27.22
C VAL A 432 10.52 12.61 26.02
N MET A 433 10.33 12.06 24.81
CA MET A 433 10.88 12.63 23.56
C MET A 433 10.38 14.05 23.27
N THR A 434 9.20 14.40 23.77
CA THR A 434 8.45 15.61 23.39
C THR A 434 8.20 16.55 24.56
N GLY A 435 8.64 16.20 25.77
CA GLY A 435 8.44 17.00 26.98
C GLY A 435 7.01 16.95 27.56
N VAL A 436 6.15 16.04 27.08
CA VAL A 436 4.82 15.80 27.66
C VAL A 436 4.94 15.35 29.11
N ASP A 437 5.91 14.49 29.42
CA ASP A 437 6.20 14.00 30.77
C ASP A 437 6.42 15.17 31.76
N LYS A 438 7.19 16.18 31.33
CA LYS A 438 7.49 17.36 32.13
C LYS A 438 6.27 18.25 32.32
N LEU A 439 5.50 18.48 31.26
CA LEU A 439 4.32 19.34 31.33
C LEU A 439 3.22 18.71 32.19
N ARG A 440 3.04 17.39 32.12
CA ARG A 440 2.13 16.65 33.00
C ARG A 440 2.58 16.67 34.45
N ALA A 441 3.89 16.64 34.71
CA ALA A 441 4.43 16.80 36.06
C ALA A 441 4.12 18.19 36.68
N GLU A 442 3.78 19.19 35.86
CA GLU A 442 3.27 20.50 36.32
C GLU A 442 1.76 20.50 36.61
N GLY A 443 1.06 19.40 36.27
CA GLY A 443 -0.36 19.20 36.55
C GLY A 443 -1.30 19.43 35.36
N PHE A 444 -0.77 19.71 34.17
CA PHE A 444 -1.58 19.83 32.96
C PHE A 444 -1.91 18.44 32.40
N LEU A 445 -3.19 18.11 32.31
CA LEU A 445 -3.67 16.77 31.93
C LEU A 445 -4.77 16.80 30.85
N GLY A 446 -5.14 17.98 30.36
CA GLY A 446 -6.21 18.21 29.38
C GLY A 446 -7.56 18.53 30.02
N ASP A 447 -7.58 19.04 31.26
CA ASP A 447 -8.81 19.26 32.00
C ASP A 447 -9.75 20.27 31.31
N GLY A 448 -11.02 19.87 31.15
CA GLY A 448 -12.05 20.70 30.53
C GLY A 448 -12.00 20.80 29.00
N ILE A 449 -11.06 20.10 28.35
CA ILE A 449 -10.91 20.08 26.89
C ILE A 449 -11.69 18.92 26.28
N LYS A 450 -12.42 19.18 25.19
CA LYS A 450 -13.09 18.18 24.36
C LYS A 450 -12.31 17.91 23.08
N VAL A 451 -11.98 16.65 22.82
CA VAL A 451 -11.31 16.22 21.59
C VAL A 451 -12.24 15.31 20.80
N ALA A 452 -12.60 15.71 19.57
CA ALA A 452 -13.37 14.88 18.66
C ALA A 452 -12.44 14.12 17.71
N ILE A 453 -12.63 12.81 17.61
CA ILE A 453 -11.89 11.89 16.75
C ILE A 453 -12.80 11.52 15.57
N ILE A 454 -12.25 11.53 14.35
CA ILE A 454 -12.93 11.07 13.14
C ILE A 454 -12.15 9.88 12.59
N ASP A 455 -12.70 8.67 12.75
CA ASP A 455 -11.94 7.43 12.51
C ASP A 455 -12.88 6.20 12.34
N THR A 456 -12.37 4.97 12.52
CA THR A 456 -13.11 3.70 12.37
C THR A 456 -14.09 3.39 13.50
N GLY A 457 -14.13 4.21 14.54
CA GLY A 457 -14.93 4.01 15.75
C GLY A 457 -14.06 3.96 17.00
N ILE A 458 -14.68 3.67 18.15
CA ILE A 458 -13.96 3.47 19.41
C ILE A 458 -14.59 2.32 20.21
N ASP A 459 -13.78 1.40 20.73
CA ASP A 459 -14.21 0.49 21.78
C ASP A 459 -14.23 1.23 23.12
N TYR A 460 -15.31 1.97 23.35
CA TYR A 460 -15.51 2.72 24.60
C TYR A 460 -15.66 1.82 25.83
N ASN A 461 -15.86 0.50 25.67
CA ASN A 461 -15.85 -0.44 26.81
C ASN A 461 -14.44 -0.73 27.29
N HIS A 462 -13.42 -0.30 26.54
CA HIS A 462 -12.03 -0.45 26.93
C HIS A 462 -11.77 0.28 28.27
N PRO A 463 -11.28 -0.40 29.33
CA PRO A 463 -11.11 0.20 30.66
C PRO A 463 -10.19 1.42 30.66
N ALA A 464 -9.11 1.39 29.87
CA ALA A 464 -8.20 2.54 29.73
C ALA A 464 -8.87 3.76 29.08
N LEU A 465 -10.03 3.59 28.43
CA LEU A 465 -10.83 4.65 27.82
C LEU A 465 -12.08 4.97 28.67
N GLY A 466 -12.13 4.52 29.92
CA GLY A 466 -13.20 4.81 30.88
C GLY A 466 -14.32 3.78 30.94
N GLY A 467 -14.40 2.84 30.00
CA GLY A 467 -15.31 1.69 30.06
C GLY A 467 -16.80 1.99 29.88
N CYS A 468 -17.16 3.16 29.35
CA CYS A 468 -18.54 3.52 29.03
C CYS A 468 -18.64 4.61 27.95
N PHE A 469 -19.82 4.76 27.36
CA PHE A 469 -20.14 5.78 26.36
C PHE A 469 -21.30 6.67 26.80
N GLY A 470 -21.20 7.97 26.49
CA GLY A 470 -22.24 8.96 26.69
C GLY A 470 -22.00 9.89 27.89
N ASN A 471 -23.05 10.62 28.29
CA ASN A 471 -22.92 11.68 29.28
C ASN A 471 -22.35 11.18 30.62
N GLY A 472 -21.23 11.77 31.07
CA GLY A 472 -20.52 11.40 32.30
C GLY A 472 -19.42 10.35 32.10
N CYS A 473 -19.23 9.83 30.88
CA CYS A 473 -18.13 8.96 30.50
C CYS A 473 -16.95 9.78 29.93
N LYS A 474 -15.77 9.15 29.83
CA LYS A 474 -14.62 9.74 29.13
C LYS A 474 -14.92 9.90 27.64
N VAL A 475 -15.49 8.87 27.01
CA VAL A 475 -16.06 8.94 25.67
C VAL A 475 -17.51 9.42 25.79
N ALA A 476 -17.74 10.72 25.60
CA ALA A 476 -18.99 11.36 26.02
C ALA A 476 -19.98 11.69 24.89
N PHE A 477 -19.50 11.82 23.66
CA PHE A 477 -20.29 12.25 22.51
C PHE A 477 -19.77 11.62 21.21
N GLY A 478 -20.51 11.81 20.12
CA GLY A 478 -20.19 11.18 18.84
C GLY A 478 -21.25 10.17 18.41
N THR A 479 -21.03 9.55 17.25
CA THR A 479 -21.99 8.62 16.62
C THR A 479 -21.31 7.82 15.52
N ASP A 480 -21.97 6.76 15.04
CA ASP A 480 -21.65 6.10 13.78
C ASP A 480 -22.43 6.74 12.63
N LEU A 481 -21.72 7.24 11.62
CA LEU A 481 -22.31 7.92 10.48
C LEU A 481 -22.70 6.95 9.36
N VAL A 482 -22.23 5.69 9.38
CA VAL A 482 -22.21 4.87 8.17
C VAL A 482 -22.74 3.45 8.33
N GLY A 483 -22.60 2.83 9.51
CA GLY A 483 -22.99 1.45 9.77
C GLY A 483 -21.95 0.42 9.30
N ASP A 484 -22.08 -0.82 9.80
CA ASP A 484 -21.12 -1.91 9.58
C ASP A 484 -20.94 -2.32 8.11
N ASP A 485 -22.02 -2.28 7.33
CA ASP A 485 -22.06 -2.71 5.92
C ASP A 485 -21.66 -1.59 4.93
N TYR A 486 -21.17 -0.44 5.42
CA TYR A 486 -20.75 0.65 4.54
C TYR A 486 -19.48 0.27 3.78
N THR A 487 -19.51 0.38 2.45
CA THR A 487 -18.39 0.07 1.55
C THR A 487 -17.69 1.33 1.04
N GLY A 488 -18.26 2.50 1.30
CA GLY A 488 -17.86 3.80 0.73
C GLY A 488 -18.72 4.21 -0.47
N THR A 489 -19.28 3.25 -1.22
CA THR A 489 -20.06 3.53 -2.43
C THR A 489 -21.57 3.39 -2.23
N ASN A 490 -22.02 2.57 -1.28
CA ASN A 490 -23.42 2.45 -0.90
C ASN A 490 -23.88 3.67 -0.07
N ALA A 491 -25.19 3.79 0.17
CA ALA A 491 -25.71 4.83 1.05
C ALA A 491 -25.35 4.53 2.51
N PRO A 492 -24.91 5.52 3.30
CA PRO A 492 -24.63 5.33 4.72
C PRO A 492 -25.90 5.00 5.51
N VAL A 493 -25.77 4.14 6.53
CA VAL A 493 -26.84 3.78 7.47
C VAL A 493 -26.38 4.12 8.90
N PRO A 494 -26.55 5.37 9.35
CA PRO A 494 -26.05 5.84 10.63
C PRO A 494 -26.67 5.10 11.83
N SER A 495 -25.92 5.04 12.94
CA SER A 495 -26.39 4.56 14.23
C SER A 495 -25.80 5.38 15.38
N ASP A 496 -26.44 5.35 16.55
CA ASP A 496 -25.95 6.08 17.74
C ASP A 496 -24.72 5.41 18.39
N ASP A 497 -24.32 4.22 17.93
CA ASP A 497 -23.26 3.40 18.54
C ASP A 497 -21.96 3.47 17.70
N PRO A 498 -20.94 4.23 18.13
CA PRO A 498 -19.68 4.38 17.40
C PRO A 498 -18.69 3.23 17.67
N MET A 499 -19.16 2.03 18.07
CA MET A 499 -18.31 0.88 18.36
C MET A 499 -17.33 0.58 17.22
N ASP A 500 -16.07 0.34 17.59
CA ASP A 500 -15.00 0.03 16.64
C ASP A 500 -14.94 -1.47 16.32
N CYS A 501 -15.10 -1.79 15.04
CA CYS A 501 -14.92 -3.15 14.54
C CYS A 501 -13.60 -3.35 13.76
N VAL A 502 -12.85 -2.27 13.50
CA VAL A 502 -11.59 -2.30 12.73
C VAL A 502 -10.39 -2.16 13.66
N GLY A 503 -10.48 -1.25 14.63
CA GLY A 503 -9.54 -1.09 15.74
C GLY A 503 -8.61 0.13 15.66
N HIS A 504 -8.49 0.76 14.49
CA HIS A 504 -7.61 1.92 14.29
C HIS A 504 -8.05 3.12 15.14
N GLY A 505 -9.34 3.45 15.15
CA GLY A 505 -9.86 4.56 15.95
C GLY A 505 -9.74 4.35 17.47
N THR A 506 -9.86 3.10 17.94
CA THR A 506 -9.56 2.76 19.34
C THR A 506 -8.08 2.98 19.68
N HIS A 507 -7.16 2.72 18.75
CA HIS A 507 -5.73 2.99 18.91
C HIS A 507 -5.43 4.48 18.97
N VAL A 508 -6.00 5.25 18.04
CA VAL A 508 -5.95 6.71 18.01
C VAL A 508 -6.44 7.32 19.33
N ALA A 509 -7.58 6.86 19.84
CA ALA A 509 -8.13 7.34 21.11
C ALA A 509 -7.22 7.11 22.32
N GLY A 510 -6.54 5.97 22.37
CA GLY A 510 -5.62 5.66 23.47
C GLY A 510 -4.39 6.56 23.50
N ILE A 511 -3.87 6.96 22.34
CA ILE A 511 -2.73 7.88 22.25
C ILE A 511 -3.09 9.23 22.88
N ILE A 512 -4.34 9.67 22.72
CA ILE A 512 -4.82 10.93 23.30
C ILE A 512 -5.03 10.77 24.80
N ALA A 513 -5.78 9.76 25.25
CA ALA A 513 -6.36 9.81 26.59
C ALA A 513 -6.43 8.47 27.34
N ALA A 514 -5.64 7.47 26.97
CA ALA A 514 -5.59 6.22 27.74
C ALA A 514 -5.16 6.49 29.21
N ASP A 515 -5.75 5.75 30.13
CA ASP A 515 -5.31 5.61 31.52
C ASP A 515 -5.19 4.11 31.83
N SER A 516 -4.10 3.50 31.36
CA SER A 516 -3.91 2.05 31.36
C SER A 516 -2.96 1.61 32.48
N VAL A 517 -3.41 0.66 33.29
CA VAL A 517 -2.63 0.09 34.41
C VAL A 517 -1.87 -1.18 34.00
N ALA A 518 -2.42 -1.94 33.05
CA ALA A 518 -1.84 -3.20 32.59
C ALA A 518 -2.17 -3.43 31.09
N PRO A 519 -1.20 -3.20 30.18
CA PRO A 519 0.13 -2.67 30.44
C PRO A 519 0.10 -1.22 30.95
N GLU A 520 1.08 -0.84 31.76
CA GLU A 520 1.16 0.50 32.36
C GLU A 520 1.59 1.53 31.30
N PHE A 521 0.65 2.37 30.85
CA PHE A 521 0.92 3.57 30.06
C PHE A 521 -0.27 4.53 30.11
N THR A 522 -0.06 5.76 29.68
CA THR A 522 -1.10 6.78 29.59
C THR A 522 -1.04 7.46 28.23
N GLY A 523 -2.16 8.01 27.77
CA GLY A 523 -2.19 8.94 26.65
C GLY A 523 -1.61 10.29 27.04
N VAL A 524 -1.44 11.16 26.04
CA VAL A 524 -0.84 12.49 26.21
C VAL A 524 -1.65 13.38 27.17
N ALA A 525 -2.97 13.39 27.04
CA ALA A 525 -3.89 14.24 27.81
C ALA A 525 -5.03 13.38 28.40
N PRO A 526 -4.78 12.65 29.51
CA PRO A 526 -5.72 11.65 30.03
C PRO A 526 -7.04 12.23 30.60
N ASN A 527 -7.12 13.53 30.93
CA ASN A 527 -8.34 14.14 31.49
C ASN A 527 -9.27 14.76 30.46
N VAL A 528 -8.93 14.71 29.16
CA VAL A 528 -9.84 15.21 28.12
C VAL A 528 -11.14 14.42 28.06
N THR A 529 -12.18 15.08 27.58
CA THR A 529 -13.40 14.40 27.13
C THR A 529 -13.26 14.03 25.66
N LEU A 530 -13.40 12.74 25.34
CA LEU A 530 -13.36 12.25 23.97
C LEU A 530 -14.76 12.27 23.35
N GLY A 531 -14.81 12.57 22.06
CA GLY A 531 -15.93 12.19 21.19
C GLY A 531 -15.42 11.49 19.94
N ILE A 532 -16.27 10.67 19.33
CA ILE A 532 -15.89 9.84 18.19
C ILE A 532 -16.95 9.88 17.08
N TYR A 533 -16.53 10.13 15.85
CA TYR A 533 -17.38 10.03 14.67
C TYR A 533 -16.85 8.90 13.82
N ARG A 534 -17.58 7.77 13.85
CA ARG A 534 -17.23 6.60 13.05
C ARG A 534 -17.64 6.84 11.61
N VAL A 535 -16.66 6.85 10.70
CA VAL A 535 -16.85 7.18 9.27
C VAL A 535 -16.59 6.00 8.34
N PHE A 536 -16.23 4.83 8.89
CA PHE A 536 -15.97 3.60 8.15
C PHE A 536 -16.92 2.47 8.56
N GLY A 537 -17.28 1.63 7.59
CA GLY A 537 -17.82 0.31 7.86
C GLY A 537 -16.75 -0.63 8.42
N CYS A 538 -17.11 -1.88 8.68
CA CYS A 538 -16.13 -2.88 9.16
C CYS A 538 -15.17 -3.37 8.06
N ALA A 539 -15.43 -2.96 6.81
CA ALA A 539 -14.58 -3.14 5.64
C ALA A 539 -14.85 -2.00 4.64
N GLY A 540 -14.11 -1.94 3.54
CA GLY A 540 -14.35 -0.99 2.45
C GLY A 540 -13.61 0.34 2.61
N SER A 541 -14.31 1.44 2.33
CA SER A 541 -13.77 2.80 2.27
C SER A 541 -14.76 3.81 2.87
N THR A 542 -14.32 5.05 3.03
CA THR A 542 -15.19 6.21 3.33
C THR A 542 -15.18 7.21 2.18
N SER A 543 -15.90 8.32 2.32
CA SER A 543 -16.01 9.36 1.30
C SER A 543 -15.91 10.78 1.88
N ASP A 544 -15.46 11.75 1.07
CA ASP A 544 -15.30 13.16 1.50
C ASP A 544 -16.59 13.76 2.07
N ASP A 545 -17.76 13.45 1.51
CA ASP A 545 -19.05 13.93 2.03
C ASP A 545 -19.37 13.41 3.44
N VAL A 546 -18.99 12.18 3.78
CA VAL A 546 -19.08 11.61 5.14
C VAL A 546 -18.06 12.27 6.07
N LEU A 547 -16.82 12.46 5.60
CA LEU A 547 -15.77 13.13 6.36
C LEU A 547 -16.16 14.59 6.69
N ILE A 548 -16.65 15.33 5.70
CA ILE A 548 -17.18 16.69 5.87
C ILE A 548 -18.30 16.72 6.91
N GLN A 549 -19.25 15.77 6.84
CA GLN A 549 -20.33 15.66 7.83
C GLN A 549 -19.77 15.47 9.26
N ALA A 550 -18.81 14.56 9.44
CA ALA A 550 -18.20 14.27 10.73
C ALA A 550 -17.50 15.50 11.33
N TYR A 551 -16.74 16.25 10.53
CA TYR A 551 -16.09 17.49 10.94
C TYR A 551 -17.09 18.56 11.39
N LEU A 552 -18.17 18.75 10.63
CA LEU A 552 -19.22 19.70 10.95
C LEU A 552 -19.98 19.30 12.22
N MET A 553 -20.29 18.00 12.40
CA MET A 553 -20.91 17.50 13.64
C MET A 553 -19.99 17.69 14.85
N ALA A 554 -18.69 17.42 14.69
CA ALA A 554 -17.70 17.64 15.74
C ALA A 554 -17.65 19.12 16.18
N TYR A 555 -17.67 20.04 15.21
CA TYR A 555 -17.74 21.47 15.47
C TYR A 555 -19.01 21.86 16.25
N GLU A 556 -20.20 21.44 15.80
CA GLU A 556 -21.48 21.76 16.46
C GLU A 556 -21.61 21.13 17.86
N ALA A 557 -20.96 19.99 18.10
CA ALA A 557 -20.89 19.37 19.43
C ALA A 557 -20.02 20.16 20.43
N GLY A 558 -19.37 21.23 19.95
CA GLY A 558 -18.49 22.10 20.74
C GLY A 558 -17.16 21.43 21.08
N ALA A 559 -16.61 20.65 20.15
CA ALA A 559 -15.25 20.14 20.28
C ALA A 559 -14.25 21.32 20.35
N ASN A 560 -13.25 21.21 21.22
CA ASN A 560 -12.16 22.18 21.29
C ASN A 560 -11.06 21.85 20.30
N ILE A 561 -10.90 20.58 19.94
CA ILE A 561 -9.91 20.06 18.99
C ILE A 561 -10.59 18.97 18.17
N ILE A 562 -10.34 18.93 16.86
CA ILE A 562 -10.79 17.85 15.99
C ILE A 562 -9.57 17.16 15.37
N THR A 563 -9.53 15.85 15.41
CA THR A 563 -8.41 15.06 14.87
C THR A 563 -8.92 13.97 13.94
N ALA A 564 -8.21 13.77 12.83
CA ALA A 564 -8.52 12.73 11.86
C ALA A 564 -7.26 12.07 11.33
N SER A 565 -7.21 10.75 11.45
CA SER A 565 -6.10 9.90 10.98
C SER A 565 -6.52 9.15 9.71
N VAL A 566 -7.06 9.91 8.75
CA VAL A 566 -7.56 9.44 7.45
C VAL A 566 -7.05 10.41 6.39
N GLY A 567 -6.83 9.90 5.18
CA GLY A 567 -6.25 10.70 4.12
C GLY A 567 -6.10 9.94 2.80
N GLY A 568 -5.68 10.67 1.78
CA GLY A 568 -5.34 10.14 0.46
C GLY A 568 -4.59 11.19 -0.35
N ASN A 569 -3.67 10.77 -1.20
CA ASN A 569 -2.83 11.68 -1.99
C ASN A 569 -3.70 12.66 -2.81
N SER A 570 -3.48 13.95 -2.62
CA SER A 570 -4.20 15.03 -3.30
C SER A 570 -3.25 16.18 -3.61
N GLY A 571 -2.57 16.71 -2.60
CA GLY A 571 -1.60 17.80 -2.74
C GLY A 571 -2.21 19.19 -2.95
N TRP A 572 -3.53 19.34 -2.91
CA TRP A 572 -4.27 20.58 -3.17
C TRP A 572 -4.99 21.10 -1.93
N SER A 573 -4.99 22.42 -1.71
CA SER A 573 -5.66 23.04 -0.57
C SER A 573 -7.14 23.36 -0.82
N GLU A 574 -7.56 23.40 -2.10
CA GLU A 574 -8.91 23.79 -2.53
C GLU A 574 -9.89 22.62 -2.68
N GLU A 575 -9.47 21.39 -2.41
CA GLU A 575 -10.40 20.26 -2.42
C GLU A 575 -11.53 20.46 -1.37
N PRO A 576 -12.75 19.95 -1.61
CA PRO A 576 -13.92 20.27 -0.78
C PRO A 576 -13.74 19.95 0.70
N TRP A 577 -13.08 18.83 1.03
CA TRP A 577 -12.83 18.43 2.40
C TRP A 577 -11.82 19.37 3.08
N ALA A 578 -10.67 19.65 2.43
CA ALA A 578 -9.69 20.62 2.93
C ALA A 578 -10.31 22.01 3.18
N VAL A 579 -11.15 22.50 2.25
CA VAL A 579 -11.84 23.77 2.38
C VAL A 579 -12.75 23.81 3.61
N VAL A 580 -13.53 22.76 3.87
CA VAL A 580 -14.40 22.71 5.06
C VAL A 580 -13.57 22.67 6.35
N VAL A 581 -12.51 21.88 6.40
CA VAL A 581 -11.63 21.81 7.58
C VAL A 581 -10.96 23.17 7.82
N SER A 582 -10.51 23.87 6.78
CA SER A 582 -9.99 25.24 6.89
C SER A 582 -10.99 26.22 7.47
N ARG A 583 -12.28 26.13 7.10
CA ARG A 583 -13.34 27.00 7.68
C ARG A 583 -13.53 26.73 9.18
N ILE A 584 -13.39 25.48 9.61
CA ILE A 584 -13.46 25.12 11.04
C ILE A 584 -12.26 25.68 11.81
N VAL A 585 -11.07 25.61 11.21
CA VAL A 585 -9.87 26.24 11.77
C VAL A 585 -10.03 27.76 11.84
N GLU A 586 -10.54 28.40 10.80
CA GLU A 586 -10.83 29.85 10.80
C GLU A 586 -11.89 30.22 11.87
N ALA A 587 -12.82 29.31 12.16
CA ALA A 587 -13.79 29.46 13.25
C ALA A 587 -13.21 29.23 14.65
N GLY A 588 -11.90 28.99 14.77
CA GLY A 588 -11.17 28.94 16.03
C GLY A 588 -10.96 27.54 16.62
N ILE A 589 -11.18 26.47 15.85
CA ILE A 589 -11.01 25.08 16.32
C ILE A 589 -9.79 24.43 15.66
N PRO A 590 -8.72 24.10 16.39
CA PRO A 590 -7.57 23.40 15.85
C PRO A 590 -7.96 22.04 15.27
N CYS A 591 -7.51 21.79 14.05
CA CYS A 591 -7.74 20.54 13.33
C CYS A 591 -6.40 19.89 12.99
N THR A 592 -6.16 18.68 13.50
CA THR A 592 -4.96 17.88 13.22
C THR A 592 -5.27 16.78 12.23
N VAL A 593 -4.49 16.68 11.16
CA VAL A 593 -4.67 15.67 10.10
C VAL A 593 -3.33 15.03 9.76
N ALA A 594 -3.34 13.71 9.59
CA ALA A 594 -2.16 12.96 9.17
C ALA A 594 -1.68 13.42 7.79
N VAL A 595 -0.38 13.71 7.64
CA VAL A 595 0.15 14.15 6.33
C VAL A 595 0.16 13.03 5.29
N GLY A 596 0.08 11.76 5.71
CA GLY A 596 0.03 10.57 4.85
C GLY A 596 1.22 9.64 5.06
N ASN A 597 1.13 8.42 4.51
CA ASN A 597 2.15 7.37 4.61
C ASN A 597 2.78 7.02 3.24
N ASP A 598 2.68 7.95 2.27
CA ASP A 598 3.15 7.80 0.89
C ASP A 598 4.55 8.38 0.67
N GLY A 599 5.34 8.57 1.73
CA GLY A 599 6.68 9.17 1.67
C GLY A 599 7.64 8.44 0.74
N GLY A 600 7.41 7.14 0.51
CA GLY A 600 8.19 6.36 -0.44
C GLY A 600 8.03 6.79 -1.91
N THR A 601 6.99 7.56 -2.22
CA THR A 601 6.76 8.10 -3.56
C THR A 601 7.57 9.38 -3.84
N GLY A 602 8.14 10.03 -2.82
CA GLY A 602 8.89 11.29 -2.94
C GLY A 602 8.12 12.52 -2.46
N VAL A 603 8.49 13.71 -2.96
CA VAL A 603 7.90 15.02 -2.59
C VAL A 603 6.58 15.34 -3.31
N PHE A 604 5.80 16.28 -2.80
CA PHE A 604 4.47 16.70 -3.31
C PHE A 604 3.36 15.65 -3.18
N VAL A 605 3.28 14.98 -2.02
CA VAL A 605 2.28 13.92 -1.74
C VAL A 605 1.62 14.08 -0.38
N ALA A 606 1.51 15.32 0.09
CA ALA A 606 0.71 15.65 1.26
C ALA A 606 -0.77 15.25 1.01
N SER A 607 -1.35 14.57 2.00
CA SER A 607 -2.71 14.09 1.95
C SER A 607 -3.74 15.21 1.87
N ALA A 608 -4.85 14.90 1.21
CA ALA A 608 -6.16 15.53 1.37
C ALA A 608 -6.45 15.95 2.83
N ALA A 609 -7.12 17.09 2.98
CA ALA A 609 -7.37 17.89 4.19
C ALA A 609 -6.14 18.34 5.00
N ALA A 610 -5.06 17.57 5.06
CA ALA A 610 -3.80 18.01 5.68
C ALA A 610 -3.20 19.22 4.95
N THR A 611 -3.42 19.31 3.63
CA THR A 611 -3.07 20.47 2.80
C THR A 611 -3.90 21.72 3.08
N GLY A 612 -5.00 21.63 3.84
CA GLY A 612 -5.87 22.76 4.12
C GLY A 612 -5.15 23.93 4.81
N ASN A 613 -5.60 25.14 4.48
CA ASN A 613 -5.17 26.39 5.10
C ASN A 613 -5.41 26.36 6.61
N GLY A 614 -4.36 26.66 7.38
CA GLY A 614 -4.38 26.66 8.84
C GLY A 614 -4.45 25.28 9.51
N VAL A 615 -4.74 24.21 8.75
CA VAL A 615 -4.82 22.84 9.26
C VAL A 615 -3.43 22.38 9.71
N THR A 616 -3.36 21.69 10.84
CA THR A 616 -2.11 21.13 11.37
C THR A 616 -1.83 19.77 10.72
N ALA A 617 -1.00 19.76 9.68
CA ALA A 617 -0.51 18.52 9.07
C ALA A 617 0.64 17.93 9.89
N VAL A 618 0.52 16.65 10.26
CA VAL A 618 1.46 16.01 11.19
C VAL A 618 2.27 14.91 10.50
N ALA A 619 3.60 15.04 10.54
CA ALA A 619 4.55 14.01 10.14
C ALA A 619 4.88 13.04 11.29
N SER A 620 5.45 11.89 10.92
CA SER A 620 5.86 10.85 11.88
C SER A 620 7.36 10.87 12.15
N VAL A 621 7.71 10.73 13.43
CA VAL A 621 9.05 10.39 13.94
C VAL A 621 8.99 9.01 14.57
N ASP A 622 10.03 8.21 14.36
CA ASP A 622 10.12 6.89 14.99
C ASP A 622 10.42 7.02 16.48
N ASN A 623 9.71 6.24 17.29
CA ASN A 623 9.94 6.18 18.74
C ASN A 623 11.38 5.72 19.03
N VAL A 624 12.03 6.34 20.03
CA VAL A 624 13.38 5.97 20.49
C VAL A 624 13.41 4.60 21.18
N VAL A 625 12.23 4.07 21.50
CA VAL A 625 12.03 2.71 22.01
C VAL A 625 11.01 2.01 21.11
N THR A 626 11.27 0.75 20.77
CA THR A 626 10.29 -0.13 20.15
C THR A 626 9.65 -0.98 21.23
N PRO A 627 8.42 -0.65 21.68
CA PRO A 627 7.66 -1.49 22.59
C PRO A 627 7.21 -2.76 21.87
N VAL A 628 7.18 -3.86 22.62
CA VAL A 628 6.74 -5.16 22.12
C VAL A 628 5.81 -5.77 23.18
N LEU A 629 4.63 -6.19 22.74
CA LEU A 629 3.67 -6.89 23.59
C LEU A 629 4.08 -8.37 23.69
N VAL A 630 4.39 -8.81 24.91
CA VAL A 630 4.87 -10.16 25.19
C VAL A 630 4.01 -10.84 26.26
N LYS A 631 3.99 -12.17 26.25
CA LYS A 631 3.45 -13.01 27.33
C LYS A 631 4.58 -13.34 28.30
N ASN A 632 4.28 -13.43 29.59
CA ASN A 632 5.30 -13.81 30.57
C ASN A 632 5.43 -15.33 30.68
N ALA A 633 6.62 -15.79 31.00
CA ALA A 633 6.94 -17.15 31.40
C ALA A 633 8.12 -17.11 32.40
N THR A 634 8.46 -18.23 33.02
CA THR A 634 9.64 -18.30 33.92
C THR A 634 10.66 -19.31 33.43
N TRP A 635 11.93 -19.04 33.69
CA TRP A 635 13.02 -19.97 33.39
C TRP A 635 14.01 -20.07 34.55
N SER A 636 14.74 -21.17 34.63
CA SER A 636 15.82 -21.39 35.59
C SER A 636 16.92 -22.27 34.98
N ALA A 637 18.16 -22.06 35.43
CA ALA A 637 19.30 -22.93 35.10
C ALA A 637 19.68 -23.76 36.35
N ASN A 638 19.49 -25.07 36.32
CA ASN A 638 19.57 -25.96 37.49
C ASN A 638 18.70 -25.45 38.66
N ASN A 639 19.08 -25.72 39.91
CA ASN A 639 18.43 -25.22 41.13
C ASN A 639 18.66 -23.71 41.39
N SER A 640 18.85 -22.89 40.35
CA SER A 640 18.87 -21.43 40.51
C SER A 640 17.45 -20.88 40.71
N ALA A 641 17.34 -19.67 41.26
CA ALA A 641 16.05 -19.02 41.40
C ALA A 641 15.44 -18.77 40.00
N ALA A 642 14.15 -19.11 39.85
CA ALA A 642 13.41 -18.86 38.63
C ALA A 642 13.35 -17.36 38.32
N ARG A 643 13.48 -17.03 37.04
CA ARG A 643 13.47 -15.65 36.50
C ARG A 643 12.34 -15.54 35.48
N THR A 644 11.60 -14.44 35.53
CA THR A 644 10.57 -14.13 34.54
C THR A 644 11.21 -13.63 33.24
N PHE A 645 10.60 -13.95 32.10
CA PHE A 645 10.94 -13.42 30.79
C PHE A 645 9.68 -13.27 29.93
N GLY A 646 9.71 -12.36 28.95
CA GLY A 646 8.66 -12.20 27.95
C GLY A 646 8.92 -13.01 26.68
N TRP A 647 7.84 -13.46 26.04
CA TRP A 647 7.88 -14.10 24.73
C TRP A 647 6.65 -13.75 23.88
N ILE A 648 6.80 -13.67 22.56
CA ILE A 648 5.71 -13.40 21.62
C ILE A 648 5.18 -14.73 21.06
N PRO A 649 3.93 -15.13 21.34
CA PRO A 649 3.36 -16.32 20.73
C PRO A 649 3.04 -16.11 19.24
N TYR A 650 3.37 -17.09 18.39
CA TYR A 650 2.84 -17.21 17.03
C TYR A 650 1.55 -18.03 17.07
N ILE A 651 0.46 -17.48 16.56
CA ILE A 651 -0.89 -18.02 16.77
C ILE A 651 -1.31 -18.97 15.63
N PRO A 652 -1.97 -20.11 15.95
CA PRO A 652 -2.40 -20.53 17.30
C PRO A 652 -1.22 -21.01 18.17
N ALA A 653 -1.22 -20.58 19.44
CA ALA A 653 -0.21 -20.93 20.42
C ALA A 653 -0.83 -21.85 21.49
N ASP A 654 -1.06 -23.11 21.12
CA ASP A 654 -1.52 -24.20 22.00
C ASP A 654 -0.39 -24.81 22.84
N ILE A 655 0.48 -23.99 23.43
CA ILE A 655 1.49 -24.49 24.39
C ILE A 655 0.77 -24.80 25.71
N ALA A 656 0.74 -26.09 26.06
CA ALA A 656 0.17 -26.55 27.32
C ALA A 656 0.95 -26.02 28.52
N ASN A 657 0.25 -25.76 29.63
CA ASN A 657 0.87 -25.46 30.91
C ASN A 657 1.86 -26.57 31.30
N GLY A 658 3.12 -26.23 31.53
CA GLY A 658 4.12 -27.22 31.94
C GLY A 658 5.54 -26.68 32.00
N THR A 659 6.40 -27.46 32.67
CA THR A 659 7.84 -27.25 32.68
C THR A 659 8.47 -28.03 31.53
N TYR A 660 9.23 -27.35 30.70
CA TYR A 660 9.93 -27.93 29.56
C TYR A 660 11.44 -27.66 29.68
N LEU A 661 12.28 -28.60 29.23
CA LEU A 661 13.71 -28.36 29.14
C LEU A 661 14.04 -27.66 27.82
N LEU A 662 14.93 -26.67 27.84
CA LEU A 662 15.49 -26.11 26.61
C LEU A 662 16.51 -27.06 25.99
N TYR A 663 16.55 -27.04 24.66
CA TYR A 663 17.48 -27.79 23.84
C TYR A 663 18.10 -26.87 22.79
N ASP A 664 19.40 -26.63 22.88
CA ASP A 664 20.14 -25.92 21.84
C ASP A 664 20.30 -26.83 20.61
N ILE A 665 19.61 -26.47 19.52
CA ILE A 665 19.65 -27.26 18.27
C ILE A 665 21.01 -27.18 17.57
N LEU A 666 21.78 -26.11 17.81
CA LEU A 666 23.12 -25.94 17.24
C LEU A 666 24.20 -26.71 18.01
N ASN A 667 23.91 -27.13 19.25
CA ASN A 667 24.81 -27.88 20.12
C ASN A 667 26.21 -27.24 20.20
N GLY A 668 26.28 -25.91 20.40
CA GLY A 668 27.53 -25.15 20.46
C GLY A 668 28.22 -24.86 19.11
N SER A 669 27.56 -25.15 17.98
CA SER A 669 28.00 -24.68 16.66
C SER A 669 27.67 -23.19 16.45
N ASN A 670 28.52 -22.47 15.70
CA ASN A 670 28.23 -21.10 15.25
C ASN A 670 27.52 -21.07 13.88
N ASP A 671 27.27 -22.23 13.28
CA ASP A 671 26.58 -22.34 12.00
C ASP A 671 25.06 -22.28 12.20
N THR A 672 24.52 -21.06 12.10
CA THR A 672 23.10 -20.74 12.20
C THR A 672 22.24 -21.35 11.08
N SER A 673 22.85 -21.84 10.01
CA SER A 673 22.16 -22.49 8.88
C SER A 673 21.88 -23.98 9.11
N LEU A 674 22.48 -24.60 10.13
CA LEU A 674 22.33 -26.02 10.46
C LEU A 674 20.88 -26.50 10.54
N PRO A 675 19.94 -25.80 11.20
CA PRO A 675 18.54 -26.24 11.31
C PRO A 675 17.79 -26.28 9.97
N CYS A 676 18.35 -25.63 8.95
CA CYS A 676 17.77 -25.43 7.61
C CYS A 676 18.53 -26.17 6.52
N ASN A 677 19.53 -26.97 6.91
CA ASN A 677 20.20 -27.91 6.04
C ASN A 677 19.35 -29.18 5.88
N ASN A 678 19.05 -29.58 4.64
CA ASN A 678 18.26 -30.79 4.34
C ASN A 678 18.88 -32.10 4.87
N ASN A 679 20.16 -32.09 5.29
CA ASN A 679 20.83 -33.22 5.93
C ASN A 679 20.83 -33.14 7.48
N PHE A 680 20.22 -32.11 8.07
CA PHE A 680 20.11 -31.98 9.51
C PHE A 680 19.00 -32.86 10.05
N THR A 681 19.38 -33.93 10.74
CA THR A 681 18.42 -34.79 11.44
C THR A 681 18.13 -34.17 12.81
N LEU A 682 16.89 -33.72 13.02
CA LEU A 682 16.44 -33.29 14.35
C LEU A 682 16.58 -34.46 15.34
N PRO A 683 17.32 -34.28 16.44
CA PRO A 683 17.39 -35.27 17.51
C PRO A 683 16.02 -35.41 18.20
N ASP A 684 15.77 -36.53 18.88
CA ASP A 684 14.55 -36.68 19.68
C ASP A 684 14.55 -35.66 20.83
N ILE A 685 13.61 -34.72 20.74
CA ILE A 685 13.44 -33.60 21.65
C ILE A 685 12.06 -33.66 22.34
N THR A 686 11.42 -34.84 22.39
CA THR A 686 10.11 -35.04 23.04
C THR A 686 10.10 -34.47 24.46
N GLY A 687 9.12 -33.60 24.76
CA GLY A 687 9.00 -32.92 26.07
C GLY A 687 10.01 -31.79 26.31
N LYS A 688 10.68 -31.29 25.26
CA LYS A 688 11.63 -30.17 25.30
C LYS A 688 11.21 -29.05 24.37
N ILE A 689 11.83 -27.89 24.56
CA ILE A 689 11.77 -26.71 23.71
C ILE A 689 13.10 -26.57 22.99
N ALA A 690 13.10 -26.61 21.66
CA ALA A 690 14.27 -26.28 20.86
C ALA A 690 14.47 -24.75 20.75
N LEU A 691 15.68 -24.27 21.05
CA LEU A 691 16.14 -22.94 20.68
C LEU A 691 16.72 -23.00 19.27
N ILE A 692 16.29 -22.07 18.41
CA ILE A 692 16.75 -21.97 17.03
C ILE A 692 17.22 -20.53 16.81
N PRO A 693 18.51 -20.32 16.47
CA PRO A 693 18.99 -18.97 16.19
C PRO A 693 18.35 -18.42 14.91
N TYR A 694 18.07 -17.12 14.95
CA TYR A 694 17.61 -16.39 13.79
C TYR A 694 18.78 -16.05 12.89
N ASP A 695 18.78 -16.63 11.70
CA ASP A 695 19.53 -16.13 10.56
C ASP A 695 18.61 -16.25 9.34
N THR A 696 18.78 -15.30 8.43
CA THR A 696 18.13 -15.03 7.15
C THR A 696 17.92 -16.25 6.23
N TYR A 697 18.41 -17.43 6.60
CA TYR A 697 18.34 -18.70 5.87
C TYR A 697 17.12 -19.59 6.24
N CYS A 698 16.34 -19.24 7.27
CA CYS A 698 15.26 -20.11 7.81
C CYS A 698 13.84 -19.51 7.78
N THR A 699 13.67 -18.33 7.17
CA THR A 699 12.46 -17.50 6.95
C THR A 699 11.71 -16.90 8.16
N ASP A 700 11.49 -15.58 7.99
CA ASP A 700 10.42 -14.68 8.47
C ASP A 700 10.31 -14.30 9.96
N GLY A 701 11.00 -13.22 10.36
CA GLY A 701 10.49 -12.21 11.31
C GLY A 701 10.60 -12.48 12.82
N SER A 702 11.74 -12.07 13.40
CA SER A 702 12.16 -12.03 14.82
C SER A 702 12.22 -13.38 15.59
N GLY A 703 13.17 -13.50 16.52
CA GLY A 703 13.81 -14.78 16.91
C GLY A 703 12.93 -15.87 17.49
N MET A 704 12.92 -17.06 16.86
CA MET A 704 12.06 -18.18 17.23
C MET A 704 12.63 -19.15 18.29
N VAL A 705 11.71 -19.70 19.07
CA VAL A 705 11.80 -20.85 19.98
C VAL A 705 10.73 -21.86 19.53
N LYS A 706 11.10 -23.12 19.28
CA LYS A 706 10.23 -24.21 18.74
C LYS A 706 9.95 -25.26 19.83
N ILE A 707 8.70 -25.62 20.16
CA ILE A 707 8.40 -26.75 21.09
C ILE A 707 7.89 -27.99 20.34
N VAL A 708 8.12 -29.15 20.96
CA VAL A 708 8.06 -30.52 20.44
C VAL A 708 6.84 -31.29 20.94
N THR A 709 6.42 -32.20 20.06
CA THR A 709 5.37 -33.23 20.09
C THR A 709 5.23 -34.05 21.39
N ASP A 710 4.00 -34.51 21.66
CA ASP A 710 3.64 -35.44 22.75
C ASP A 710 4.00 -36.90 22.43
N ALA A 711 3.78 -37.80 23.40
CA ALA A 711 4.08 -39.24 23.30
C ALA A 711 3.24 -40.02 22.27
N ASN A 712 2.38 -39.35 21.49
CA ASN A 712 1.49 -39.96 20.50
C ASN A 712 1.82 -39.59 19.04
N GLY A 713 2.82 -38.74 18.79
CA GLY A 713 3.33 -38.50 17.43
C GLY A 713 2.45 -37.62 16.53
N TYR A 714 1.66 -36.70 17.09
CA TYR A 714 1.05 -35.61 16.32
C TYR A 714 2.05 -34.44 16.16
N GLY A 715 1.98 -33.77 15.01
CA GLY A 715 2.94 -32.78 14.50
C GLY A 715 2.99 -31.43 15.24
N ILE A 716 3.69 -30.48 14.65
CA ILE A 716 4.07 -29.17 15.21
C ILE A 716 2.85 -28.25 15.37
N ASP A 717 2.54 -27.79 16.59
CA ASP A 717 1.34 -26.97 16.82
C ASP A 717 1.58 -25.55 17.42
N SER A 718 2.82 -25.11 17.75
CA SER A 718 3.05 -23.74 18.27
C SER A 718 4.50 -23.23 18.18
N PHE A 719 4.68 -21.93 17.92
CA PHE A 719 5.97 -21.23 17.95
C PHE A 719 5.90 -19.99 18.85
N GLY A 720 7.05 -19.57 19.37
CA GLY A 720 7.15 -18.37 20.22
C GLY A 720 8.48 -17.67 20.02
N MET A 721 8.54 -16.37 20.26
CA MET A 721 9.75 -15.58 20.03
C MET A 721 10.28 -14.93 21.30
N VAL A 722 11.59 -14.90 21.45
CA VAL A 722 12.29 -14.26 22.58
C VAL A 722 13.39 -13.32 22.08
N THR A 723 13.86 -12.45 22.95
CA THR A 723 14.96 -11.53 22.63
C THR A 723 16.28 -12.28 22.41
N THR A 724 17.13 -11.74 21.53
CA THR A 724 18.47 -12.29 21.25
C THR A 724 19.30 -12.42 22.53
N ASP A 725 19.24 -11.42 23.42
CA ASP A 725 20.00 -11.41 24.68
C ASP A 725 19.58 -12.55 25.63
N LEU A 726 18.28 -12.86 25.70
CA LEU A 726 17.80 -13.98 26.50
C LEU A 726 18.22 -15.32 25.89
N ALA A 727 18.09 -15.46 24.57
CA ALA A 727 18.54 -16.65 23.87
C ALA A 727 20.04 -16.89 24.08
N THR A 728 20.88 -15.84 24.01
CA THR A 728 22.31 -15.91 24.30
C THR A 728 22.57 -16.38 25.74
N GLN A 729 21.87 -15.84 26.74
CA GLN A 729 22.01 -16.28 28.14
C GLN A 729 21.68 -17.77 28.32
N TRP A 730 20.62 -18.26 27.66
CA TRP A 730 20.25 -19.67 27.71
C TRP A 730 21.32 -20.56 27.07
N ILE A 731 21.84 -20.17 25.89
CA ILE A 731 22.90 -20.89 25.18
C ILE A 731 24.18 -20.95 26.04
N GLU A 732 24.60 -19.83 26.63
CA GLU A 732 25.77 -19.78 27.52
C GLU A 732 25.60 -20.67 28.77
N ALA A 733 24.42 -20.66 29.38
CA ALA A 733 24.12 -21.50 30.54
C ALA A 733 24.18 -23.00 30.19
N MET A 734 23.64 -23.39 29.04
CA MET A 734 23.69 -24.76 28.54
C MET A 734 25.11 -25.19 28.15
N ALA A 735 25.88 -24.32 27.49
CA ALA A 735 27.29 -24.55 27.17
C ALA A 735 28.16 -24.70 28.43
N GLY A 736 27.80 -24.02 29.52
CA GLY A 736 28.40 -24.17 30.84
C GLY A 736 28.00 -25.44 31.60
N GLY A 737 27.18 -26.32 31.01
CA GLY A 737 26.75 -27.60 31.59
C GLY A 737 25.49 -27.53 32.46
N SER A 738 24.75 -26.41 32.44
CA SER A 738 23.48 -26.29 33.18
C SER A 738 22.31 -26.84 32.38
N GLN A 739 21.34 -27.47 33.06
CA GLN A 739 20.02 -27.73 32.46
C GLN A 739 19.16 -26.48 32.60
N VAL A 740 18.66 -25.95 31.48
CA VAL A 740 17.75 -24.82 31.47
C VAL A 740 16.32 -25.34 31.34
N SER A 741 15.46 -25.00 32.31
CA SER A 741 14.03 -25.29 32.28
C SER A 741 13.23 -24.01 32.10
N VAL A 742 12.14 -24.10 31.35
CA VAL A 742 11.18 -23.03 31.11
C VAL A 742 9.80 -23.53 31.53
N ASP A 743 9.13 -22.78 32.41
CA ASP A 743 7.75 -23.00 32.79
C ASP A 743 6.86 -22.14 31.91
N MET A 744 6.14 -22.80 31.00
CA MET A 744 5.21 -22.17 30.08
C MET A 744 3.80 -22.20 30.65
N ILE A 745 3.06 -21.12 30.42
CA ILE A 745 1.64 -21.00 30.74
C ILE A 745 0.90 -20.70 29.45
N THR A 746 -0.21 -21.40 29.21
CA THR A 746 -1.06 -21.26 28.04
C THR A 746 -1.48 -19.79 27.89
N PRO A 747 -1.16 -19.15 26.74
CA PRO A 747 -1.27 -17.70 26.55
C PRO A 747 -2.64 -17.08 26.84
N VAL A 748 -3.71 -17.87 26.77
CA VAL A 748 -5.11 -17.44 26.96
C VAL A 748 -5.38 -16.93 28.39
N TYR A 749 -4.55 -17.30 29.37
CA TYR A 749 -4.81 -17.01 30.79
C TYR A 749 -3.94 -15.90 31.41
N GLU A 750 -2.94 -15.35 30.71
CA GLU A 750 -2.05 -14.31 31.25
C GLU A 750 -2.21 -12.93 30.59
N ASN A 751 -2.03 -11.88 31.41
CA ASN A 751 -1.91 -10.50 30.94
C ASN A 751 -0.64 -10.31 30.11
N PHE A 752 -0.70 -9.45 29.09
CA PHE A 752 0.49 -9.03 28.37
C PHE A 752 1.36 -8.14 29.25
N SER A 753 2.67 -8.27 29.11
CA SER A 753 3.65 -7.28 29.56
C SER A 753 4.24 -6.56 28.34
N VAL A 754 4.89 -5.42 28.59
CA VAL A 754 5.58 -4.65 27.56
C VAL A 754 7.07 -4.81 27.77
N GLU A 755 7.76 -5.31 26.76
CA GLU A 755 9.20 -5.26 26.67
C GLU A 755 9.62 -4.11 25.76
N ASN A 756 10.60 -3.33 26.22
CA ASN A 756 11.06 -2.12 25.54
C ASN A 756 12.47 -2.35 25.03
N THR A 757 12.68 -2.16 23.73
CA THR A 757 14.00 -2.23 23.09
C THR A 757 14.40 -0.86 22.56
N VAL A 758 15.67 -0.47 22.68
CA VAL A 758 16.13 0.84 22.19
C VAL A 758 16.22 0.82 20.67
N ASN A 759 15.60 1.79 20.01
CA ASN A 759 15.72 1.98 18.57
C ASN A 759 16.96 2.85 18.25
N ASN A 760 18.08 2.19 17.95
CA ASN A 760 19.35 2.86 17.66
C ASN A 760 19.53 3.28 16.19
N VAL A 761 18.58 2.94 15.30
CA VAL A 761 18.72 3.17 13.85
C VAL A 761 17.93 4.41 13.44
N THR A 762 16.63 4.41 13.73
CA THR A 762 15.71 5.46 13.29
C THR A 762 15.10 6.25 14.46
N GLY A 763 15.29 5.77 15.70
CA GLY A 763 14.69 6.37 16.89
C GLY A 763 15.01 7.87 17.02
N GLY A 764 13.96 8.69 17.09
CA GLY A 764 14.07 10.15 17.18
C GLY A 764 14.24 10.88 15.85
N TYR A 765 14.26 10.16 14.72
CA TYR A 765 14.30 10.72 13.36
C TYR A 765 12.99 10.48 12.61
N LEU A 766 12.81 11.18 11.49
CA LEU A 766 11.60 11.09 10.67
C LEU A 766 11.42 9.67 10.14
N SER A 767 10.20 9.16 10.23
CA SER A 767 9.84 7.86 9.68
C SER A 767 9.89 7.91 8.14
N TYR A 768 10.50 6.90 7.52
CA TYR A 768 10.70 6.89 6.05
C TYR A 768 9.38 6.98 5.26
N PHE A 769 8.30 6.40 5.80
CA PHE A 769 6.99 6.36 5.16
C PHE A 769 6.24 7.68 5.24
N SER A 770 6.61 8.61 6.13
CA SER A 770 5.86 9.86 6.32
C SER A 770 5.82 10.66 5.02
N SER A 771 4.63 10.99 4.52
CA SER A 771 4.45 11.78 3.29
C SER A 771 5.15 13.13 3.36
N TRP A 772 5.63 13.60 2.21
CA TRP A 772 6.38 14.84 2.08
C TRP A 772 5.52 15.89 1.37
N GLY A 773 5.57 17.14 1.85
CA GLY A 773 5.12 18.28 1.08
C GLY A 773 6.14 18.69 0.00
N PRO A 774 6.14 19.96 -0.44
CA PRO A 774 5.10 20.97 -0.20
C PRO A 774 3.73 20.57 -0.80
N THR A 775 2.74 21.42 -0.67
CA THR A 775 1.58 21.38 -1.58
C THR A 775 1.98 21.78 -3.00
N PHE A 776 1.12 21.62 -4.00
CA PHE A 776 1.44 22.05 -5.38
C PHE A 776 1.54 23.59 -5.51
N GLU A 777 0.91 24.33 -4.59
CA GLU A 777 0.96 25.78 -4.42
C GLU A 777 2.19 26.24 -3.62
N VAL A 778 3.07 25.29 -3.25
CA VAL A 778 4.31 25.50 -2.48
C VAL A 778 4.05 25.96 -1.04
N ASP A 779 2.92 25.59 -0.46
CA ASP A 779 2.70 25.79 0.97
C ASP A 779 3.50 24.78 1.79
N VAL A 780 3.99 25.25 2.95
CA VAL A 780 4.82 24.44 3.83
C VAL A 780 3.96 23.40 4.54
N LYS A 781 4.14 22.14 4.16
CA LYS A 781 3.56 20.95 4.79
C LYS A 781 4.65 19.87 4.89
N PRO A 782 4.63 19.02 5.94
CA PRO A 782 3.80 19.11 7.16
C PRO A 782 4.13 20.36 8.00
N GLN A 783 3.31 20.67 9.01
CA GLN A 783 3.59 21.77 9.95
C GLN A 783 4.77 21.41 10.88
N PHE A 784 4.78 20.20 11.41
CA PHE A 784 5.85 19.62 12.25
C PHE A 784 5.62 18.11 12.39
N ALA A 785 6.47 17.42 13.15
CA ALA A 785 6.41 15.98 13.34
C ALA A 785 6.21 15.58 14.82
N ALA A 786 5.63 14.40 15.02
CA ALA A 786 5.38 13.80 16.33
C ALA A 786 5.71 12.30 16.34
N PRO A 787 5.87 11.66 17.51
CA PRO A 787 6.06 10.22 17.60
C PRO A 787 4.90 9.46 16.93
N GLY A 788 5.19 8.72 15.86
CA GLY A 788 4.23 7.93 15.10
C GLY A 788 4.72 6.55 14.68
N GLY A 789 6.02 6.27 14.79
CA GLY A 789 6.57 4.92 14.58
C GLY A 789 6.66 4.11 15.86
N SER A 790 6.13 2.87 15.84
CA SER A 790 6.15 1.92 16.96
C SER A 790 5.50 2.47 18.25
N ILE A 791 4.22 2.85 18.14
CA ILE A 791 3.44 3.44 19.22
C ILE A 791 2.51 2.40 19.85
N LEU A 792 2.74 2.10 21.12
CA LEU A 792 1.83 1.31 21.95
C LEU A 792 0.58 2.12 22.29
N SER A 793 -0.59 1.56 22.04
CA SER A 793 -1.88 2.14 22.44
C SER A 793 -2.95 1.07 22.66
N THR A 794 -4.17 1.50 23.00
CA THR A 794 -5.36 0.68 23.11
C THR A 794 -5.76 0.08 21.76
N TYR A 795 -6.52 -1.00 21.79
CA TYR A 795 -7.11 -1.66 20.63
C TYR A 795 -8.41 -2.32 21.09
N PRO A 796 -9.37 -2.68 20.22
CA PRO A 796 -10.62 -3.26 20.69
C PRO A 796 -10.37 -4.49 21.55
N LEU A 797 -11.12 -4.63 22.65
CA LEU A 797 -10.98 -5.75 23.59
C LEU A 797 -11.18 -7.09 22.86
N ALA A 798 -12.13 -7.13 21.93
CA ALA A 798 -12.41 -8.30 21.10
C ALA A 798 -11.24 -8.69 20.17
N LEU A 799 -10.31 -7.76 19.91
CA LEU A 799 -9.16 -7.94 19.03
C LEU A 799 -7.81 -7.96 19.78
N GLY A 800 -7.81 -7.97 21.12
CA GLY A 800 -6.58 -8.10 21.92
C GLY A 800 -6.31 -6.95 22.91
N GLY A 801 -7.12 -5.90 22.91
CA GLY A 801 -7.08 -4.80 23.90
C GLY A 801 -5.95 -3.79 23.71
N TYR A 802 -4.78 -4.19 23.20
CA TYR A 802 -3.64 -3.30 22.98
C TYR A 802 -2.88 -3.71 21.71
N MET A 803 -2.24 -2.73 21.06
CA MET A 803 -1.42 -2.95 19.87
C MET A 803 -0.30 -1.92 19.78
N VAL A 804 0.83 -2.32 19.19
CA VAL A 804 1.89 -1.42 18.75
C VAL A 804 1.72 -1.21 17.25
N ASP A 805 1.50 0.03 16.83
CA ASP A 805 1.26 0.38 15.42
C ASP A 805 2.17 1.53 14.98
N THR A 806 2.23 1.75 13.67
CA THR A 806 3.13 2.70 13.02
C THR A 806 2.38 3.48 11.94
N GLY A 807 2.50 4.81 11.96
CA GLY A 807 1.91 5.67 10.95
C GLY A 807 1.85 7.13 11.36
N THR A 808 1.67 8.02 10.38
CA THR A 808 1.28 9.41 10.66
C THR A 808 -0.08 9.47 11.37
N SER A 809 -0.89 8.42 11.23
CA SER A 809 -2.10 8.17 12.01
C SER A 809 -1.89 8.10 13.53
N MET A 810 -0.70 7.73 14.00
CA MET A 810 -0.36 7.69 15.43
C MET A 810 0.26 9.01 15.89
N ALA A 811 1.02 9.67 15.02
CA ALA A 811 1.58 11.01 15.28
C ALA A 811 0.48 12.08 15.44
N THR A 812 -0.58 12.00 14.63
CA THR A 812 -1.67 12.99 14.59
C THR A 812 -2.44 13.11 15.92
N PRO A 813 -2.97 12.02 16.53
CA PRO A 813 -3.61 12.10 17.84
C PRO A 813 -2.63 12.50 18.96
N PHE A 814 -1.34 12.18 18.83
CA PHE A 814 -0.33 12.65 19.77
C PHE A 814 -0.29 14.19 19.81
N VAL A 815 -0.34 14.83 18.63
CA VAL A 815 -0.43 16.30 18.51
C VAL A 815 -1.76 16.81 19.07
N ALA A 816 -2.88 16.14 18.81
CA ALA A 816 -4.17 16.56 19.37
C ALA A 816 -4.16 16.58 20.91
N GLY A 817 -3.59 15.55 21.55
CA GLY A 817 -3.37 15.55 23.00
C GLY A 817 -2.40 16.64 23.46
N SER A 818 -1.33 16.87 22.70
CA SER A 818 -0.34 17.92 23.00
C SER A 818 -0.95 19.33 22.94
N ILE A 819 -1.84 19.58 21.97
CA ILE A 819 -2.61 20.82 21.87
C ILE A 819 -3.53 20.98 23.09
N ALA A 820 -4.17 19.90 23.58
CA ALA A 820 -4.99 19.99 24.78
C ALA A 820 -4.19 20.45 26.00
N LEU A 821 -2.99 19.88 26.21
CA LEU A 821 -2.09 20.31 27.28
C LEU A 821 -1.64 21.77 27.09
N LEU A 822 -1.32 22.16 25.87
CA LEU A 822 -0.87 23.51 25.54
C LEU A 822 -1.97 24.56 25.79
N ILE A 823 -3.22 24.26 25.42
CA ILE A 823 -4.38 25.12 25.68
C ILE A 823 -4.56 25.29 27.19
N GLU A 824 -4.45 24.21 27.97
CA GLU A 824 -4.56 24.26 29.43
C GLU A 824 -3.44 25.12 30.05
N ALA A 825 -2.20 24.93 29.59
CA ALA A 825 -1.03 25.64 30.10
C ALA A 825 -1.03 27.14 29.78
N ARG A 826 -1.48 27.52 28.57
CA ARG A 826 -1.38 28.89 28.06
C ARG A 826 -2.70 29.66 28.06
N GLY A 827 -3.84 28.98 28.16
CA GLY A 827 -5.17 29.58 28.08
C GLY A 827 -5.54 30.15 26.70
N ASN A 828 -4.72 29.94 25.67
CA ASN A 828 -5.01 30.35 24.29
C ASN A 828 -5.53 29.15 23.47
N SER A 829 -6.55 29.39 22.64
CA SER A 829 -7.17 28.38 21.78
C SER A 829 -7.13 28.73 20.28
N ASP A 830 -6.61 29.90 19.91
CA ASP A 830 -6.49 30.28 18.50
C ASP A 830 -5.58 29.29 17.72
N PRO A 831 -6.09 28.63 16.67
CA PRO A 831 -5.34 27.58 15.97
C PRO A 831 -4.04 28.05 15.31
N ALA A 832 -4.04 29.25 14.74
CA ALA A 832 -2.84 29.79 14.08
C ALA A 832 -1.73 29.99 15.11
N THR A 833 -2.05 30.59 16.26
CA THR A 833 -1.10 30.79 17.35
C THR A 833 -0.57 29.48 17.91
N ILE A 834 -1.44 28.47 18.07
CA ILE A 834 -1.04 27.12 18.49
C ILE A 834 -0.02 26.52 17.52
N ASN A 835 -0.31 26.56 16.22
CA ASN A 835 0.59 26.06 15.18
C ASN A 835 1.92 26.81 15.16
N ASN A 836 1.88 28.14 15.29
CA ASN A 836 3.08 28.96 15.31
C ASN A 836 3.98 28.62 16.49
N ILE A 837 3.43 28.47 17.69
CA ILE A 837 4.21 28.15 18.90
C ILE A 837 4.77 26.74 18.82
N LEU A 838 3.96 25.76 18.40
CA LEU A 838 4.42 24.36 18.27
C LEU A 838 5.50 24.22 17.19
N SER A 839 5.32 24.85 16.02
CA SER A 839 6.33 24.87 14.97
C SER A 839 7.60 25.59 15.44
N ALA A 840 7.46 26.75 16.09
CA ALA A 840 8.58 27.57 16.51
C ALA A 840 9.46 26.92 17.58
N SER A 841 8.86 26.10 18.44
CA SER A 841 9.54 25.42 19.55
C SER A 841 9.94 23.98 19.24
N ALA A 842 9.58 23.46 18.06
CA ALA A 842 9.98 22.14 17.61
C ALA A 842 11.50 22.03 17.39
N ASP A 843 11.99 20.80 17.42
CA ASP A 843 13.41 20.45 17.30
C ASP A 843 13.69 19.81 15.92
N PRO A 844 14.27 20.57 14.97
CA PRO A 844 14.67 20.05 13.66
C PRO A 844 15.65 18.88 13.76
N LYS A 845 15.32 17.77 13.11
CA LYS A 845 16.12 16.54 13.12
C LYS A 845 17.02 16.44 11.90
N ALA A 846 18.15 15.75 12.10
CA ALA A 846 19.03 15.33 11.02
C ALA A 846 18.30 14.39 10.06
N PHE A 847 18.70 14.39 8.79
CA PHE A 847 18.15 13.45 7.81
C PHE A 847 18.60 12.03 8.14
N ASN A 848 17.65 11.09 8.11
CA ASN A 848 17.90 9.66 8.28
C ASN A 848 17.21 8.92 7.12
N ASP A 849 17.93 8.04 6.44
CA ASP A 849 17.41 7.30 5.29
C ASP A 849 16.79 5.94 5.65
N GLY A 850 16.57 5.68 6.94
CA GLY A 850 16.11 4.40 7.48
C GLY A 850 17.25 3.47 7.90
N GLU A 851 18.50 3.73 7.50
CA GLU A 851 19.68 2.95 7.90
C GLU A 851 20.76 3.82 8.56
N SER A 852 20.97 5.02 8.03
CA SER A 852 22.05 5.92 8.39
C SER A 852 21.55 7.34 8.61
N THR A 853 22.19 8.05 9.55
CA THR A 853 21.95 9.48 9.81
C THR A 853 23.01 10.34 9.14
N TYR A 854 22.59 11.41 8.48
CA TYR A 854 23.44 12.36 7.77
C TYR A 854 23.73 13.60 8.62
N SER A 855 24.77 14.37 8.26
CA SER A 855 25.20 15.54 9.04
C SER A 855 24.35 16.79 8.82
N TYR A 856 23.44 16.79 7.85
CA TYR A 856 22.54 17.89 7.53
C TYR A 856 21.12 17.61 8.04
N LEU A 857 20.36 18.68 8.28
CA LEU A 857 18.95 18.59 8.69
C LEU A 857 18.08 17.99 7.59
N ALA A 858 17.08 17.20 7.98
CA ALA A 858 16.08 16.70 7.05
C ALA A 858 15.36 17.88 6.36
N PRO A 859 14.96 17.75 5.09
CA PRO A 859 14.26 18.81 4.38
C PRO A 859 12.98 19.24 5.12
N VAL A 860 12.67 20.54 5.10
CA VAL A 860 11.42 21.06 5.71
C VAL A 860 10.18 20.39 5.09
N ALA A 861 10.24 20.04 3.80
CA ALA A 861 9.21 19.28 3.11
C ALA A 861 8.90 17.91 3.76
N GLN A 862 9.84 17.33 4.52
CA GLN A 862 9.64 16.07 5.25
C GLN A 862 9.17 16.32 6.69
N GLN A 863 9.74 17.31 7.39
CA GLN A 863 9.62 17.43 8.84
C GLN A 863 8.90 18.68 9.36
N GLY A 864 8.61 19.67 8.51
CA GLY A 864 8.08 20.95 8.94
C GLY A 864 9.04 21.65 9.91
N GLY A 865 8.53 22.06 11.08
CA GLY A 865 9.32 22.60 12.19
C GLY A 865 10.23 21.58 12.91
N GLY A 866 10.07 20.28 12.65
CA GLY A 866 10.81 19.21 13.34
C GLY A 866 9.99 18.46 14.39
N LEU A 867 10.65 17.71 15.27
CA LEU A 867 9.97 16.97 16.34
C LEU A 867 9.43 17.95 17.39
N LEU A 868 8.13 17.87 17.68
CA LEU A 868 7.50 18.78 18.63
C LEU A 868 8.14 18.72 20.04
N ASN A 869 8.11 19.85 20.74
CA ASN A 869 8.51 19.95 22.15
C ASN A 869 7.45 20.74 22.94
N VAL A 870 6.48 20.03 23.53
CA VAL A 870 5.31 20.62 24.19
C VAL A 870 5.72 21.44 25.41
N TYR A 871 6.75 21.00 26.13
CA TYR A 871 7.22 21.72 27.30
C TYR A 871 7.80 23.09 26.92
N ASN A 872 8.67 23.11 25.90
CA ASN A 872 9.20 24.37 25.39
C ASN A 872 8.07 25.26 24.82
N ALA A 873 7.12 24.67 24.09
CA ALA A 873 5.95 25.37 23.57
C ALA A 873 5.12 26.04 24.69
N ALA A 874 4.88 25.33 25.79
CA ALA A 874 4.10 25.81 26.92
C ALA A 874 4.77 27.01 27.62
N HIS A 875 6.11 26.97 27.74
CA HIS A 875 6.89 27.99 28.44
C HIS A 875 7.48 29.09 27.54
N ALA A 876 7.32 28.98 26.22
CA ALA A 876 7.79 29.99 25.27
C ALA A 876 7.12 31.35 25.53
N VAL A 877 7.92 32.40 25.65
CA VAL A 877 7.44 33.78 25.79
C VAL A 877 7.46 34.50 24.45
N GLY A 878 8.39 34.15 23.56
CA GLY A 878 8.42 34.64 22.19
C GLY A 878 7.40 33.91 21.32
N VAL A 879 6.41 34.62 20.80
CA VAL A 879 5.38 34.08 19.91
C VAL A 879 5.56 34.67 18.52
N LEU A 880 5.83 33.81 17.54
CA LEU A 880 5.88 34.18 16.13
C LEU A 880 4.47 34.29 15.56
N ASN A 881 4.25 35.24 14.65
CA ASN A 881 2.96 35.40 13.97
C ASN A 881 2.76 34.46 12.76
N VAL A 882 3.79 33.69 12.40
CA VAL A 882 3.76 32.68 11.33
C VAL A 882 4.45 31.39 11.79
N SER A 883 4.02 30.26 11.26
CA SER A 883 4.60 28.94 11.55
C SER A 883 5.73 28.56 10.60
N SER A 884 5.81 29.24 9.45
CA SER A 884 6.74 28.95 8.35
C SER A 884 6.76 30.09 7.33
N ILE A 885 7.79 30.14 6.48
CA ILE A 885 7.85 31.04 5.30
C ILE A 885 7.96 30.20 4.02
N SER A 886 7.05 30.43 3.07
CA SER A 886 7.23 29.96 1.69
C SER A 886 7.76 31.09 0.82
N PHE A 887 8.86 30.84 0.11
CA PHE A 887 9.38 31.72 -0.93
C PHE A 887 8.82 31.40 -2.32
N ASN A 888 7.92 30.41 -2.41
CA ASN A 888 7.30 29.92 -3.62
C ASN A 888 8.33 29.41 -4.66
N ASP A 889 7.89 29.26 -5.90
CA ASP A 889 8.67 28.82 -7.05
C ASP A 889 9.38 30.01 -7.76
N THR A 890 10.14 29.76 -8.83
CA THR A 890 10.90 30.84 -9.48
C THR A 890 10.03 31.79 -10.29
N ALA A 891 8.85 31.36 -10.74
CA ALA A 891 7.90 32.19 -11.50
C ALA A 891 7.11 33.13 -10.57
N ASN A 892 6.81 32.68 -9.34
CA ASN A 892 6.05 33.39 -8.33
C ASN A 892 6.91 33.80 -7.12
N PHE A 893 8.22 33.93 -7.33
CA PHE A 893 9.22 34.08 -6.26
C PHE A 893 8.91 35.24 -5.33
N VAL A 894 8.72 34.92 -4.05
CA VAL A 894 8.52 35.91 -2.98
C VAL A 894 9.90 36.32 -2.46
N LYS A 895 10.46 37.40 -3.01
CA LYS A 895 11.83 37.82 -2.66
C LYS A 895 11.99 38.28 -1.20
N SER A 896 10.97 38.93 -0.64
CA SER A 896 10.98 39.45 0.73
C SER A 896 9.72 39.01 1.46
N ALA A 897 9.91 38.51 2.68
CA ALA A 897 8.86 38.11 3.60
C ALA A 897 9.09 38.75 4.97
N TRP A 898 8.04 38.84 5.77
CA TRP A 898 8.11 39.39 7.13
C TRP A 898 7.52 38.41 8.12
N PHE A 899 8.12 38.36 9.30
CA PHE A 899 7.49 37.79 10.47
C PHE A 899 7.61 38.77 11.65
N GLU A 900 6.74 38.60 12.62
CA GLU A 900 6.70 39.37 13.86
C GLU A 900 6.92 38.43 15.03
N ILE A 901 7.76 38.84 15.97
CA ILE A 901 7.91 38.20 17.28
C ILE A 901 7.28 39.08 18.35
N THR A 902 6.33 38.51 19.09
CA THR A 902 5.68 39.15 20.24
C THR A 902 6.19 38.54 21.53
N ASN A 903 6.62 39.35 22.49
CA ASN A 903 7.05 38.88 23.79
C ASN A 903 5.88 38.89 24.77
N THR A 904 5.37 37.71 25.10
CA THR A 904 4.26 37.49 26.04
C THR A 904 4.70 37.40 27.51
N GLY A 905 6.01 37.49 27.77
CA GLY A 905 6.58 37.48 29.11
C GLY A 905 6.46 38.81 29.85
N ASN A 906 7.02 38.86 31.05
CA ASN A 906 7.01 40.03 31.94
C ASN A 906 8.31 40.86 31.91
N GLU A 907 9.34 40.39 31.20
CA GLU A 907 10.64 41.03 31.05
C GLU A 907 11.00 41.16 29.57
N SER A 908 11.87 42.11 29.23
CA SER A 908 12.35 42.27 27.86
C SER A 908 13.26 41.12 27.45
N VAL A 909 13.09 40.58 26.23
CA VAL A 909 13.96 39.55 25.66
C VAL A 909 14.67 40.11 24.45
N THR A 910 15.98 39.83 24.33
CA THR A 910 16.75 40.15 23.13
C THR A 910 17.00 38.87 22.34
N TYR A 911 16.52 38.83 21.10
CA TYR A 911 16.69 37.71 20.18
C TYR A 911 17.81 38.01 19.19
N ALA A 912 18.84 37.15 19.18
CA ALA A 912 19.81 37.10 18.10
C ALA A 912 19.26 36.19 16.99
N ILE A 913 19.16 36.72 15.77
CA ILE A 913 18.50 36.07 14.64
C ILE A 913 19.56 35.63 13.63
N SER A 914 19.53 34.35 13.28
CA SER A 914 20.39 33.77 12.25
C SER A 914 19.62 32.77 11.41
N TYR A 915 20.27 32.06 10.49
CA TYR A 915 19.64 30.98 9.75
C TYR A 915 20.62 29.87 9.43
N SER A 916 20.08 28.68 9.16
CA SER A 916 20.82 27.51 8.70
C SER A 916 20.01 26.76 7.64
N SER A 917 20.69 26.27 6.61
CA SER A 917 20.08 25.45 5.56
C SER A 917 19.80 24.02 6.04
N SER A 918 18.76 23.40 5.51
CA SER A 918 18.53 21.94 5.55
C SER A 918 18.84 21.32 4.20
N GLY A 919 18.67 19.99 4.09
CA GLY A 919 18.79 19.29 2.82
C GLY A 919 17.85 19.87 1.75
N THR A 920 18.37 20.04 0.54
CA THR A 920 17.63 20.36 -0.68
C THR A 920 17.43 19.07 -1.45
N VAL A 921 16.18 18.71 -1.69
CA VAL A 921 15.81 17.47 -2.38
C VAL A 921 15.57 17.76 -3.87
N TYR A 922 16.17 16.95 -4.74
CA TYR A 922 15.80 16.95 -6.16
C TYR A 922 14.53 16.13 -6.35
N THR A 923 13.50 16.75 -6.91
CA THR A 923 12.25 16.05 -7.22
C THR A 923 12.47 15.02 -8.32
N LEU A 924 13.28 15.33 -9.33
CA LEU A 924 13.56 14.43 -10.46
C LEU A 924 14.99 13.86 -10.37
N PRO A 925 15.18 12.56 -10.63
CA PRO A 925 16.47 11.90 -10.43
C PRO A 925 17.52 12.32 -11.48
N SER A 926 17.09 12.77 -12.66
CA SER A 926 17.98 13.30 -13.69
C SER A 926 17.30 14.36 -14.57
N ASP A 927 18.09 15.09 -15.36
CA ASP A 927 17.56 16.10 -16.28
C ASP A 927 16.71 15.47 -17.39
N GLY A 928 15.47 15.94 -17.52
CA GLY A 928 14.52 15.42 -18.49
C GLY A 928 13.84 14.11 -18.06
N ASP A 929 14.11 13.64 -16.84
CA ASP A 929 13.38 12.51 -16.27
C ASP A 929 11.93 12.94 -15.95
N PRO A 930 10.93 12.21 -16.46
CA PRO A 930 9.55 12.53 -16.18
C PRO A 930 9.09 12.04 -14.81
N VAL A 931 9.76 11.07 -14.18
CA VAL A 931 9.25 10.42 -12.99
C VAL A 931 9.91 10.99 -11.73
N PRO A 932 9.14 11.43 -10.73
CA PRO A 932 9.70 11.85 -9.45
C PRO A 932 10.53 10.77 -8.76
N SER A 933 11.58 11.20 -8.08
CA SER A 933 12.47 10.37 -7.28
C SER A 933 11.68 9.72 -6.14
N THR A 934 11.86 8.43 -5.96
CA THR A 934 11.27 7.66 -4.85
C THR A 934 12.20 7.67 -3.64
N PHE A 935 11.65 7.36 -2.48
CA PHE A 935 12.41 7.15 -1.25
C PHE A 935 12.21 5.72 -0.78
N SER A 936 13.29 4.96 -0.69
CA SER A 936 13.32 3.65 -0.01
C SER A 936 14.35 3.67 1.11
N VAL A 937 14.19 2.77 2.08
CA VAL A 937 15.17 2.59 3.16
C VAL A 937 16.56 2.34 2.56
N GLY A 938 17.55 3.14 2.97
CA GLY A 938 18.93 3.10 2.44
C GLY A 938 19.09 3.61 1.00
N SER A 939 18.04 4.17 0.39
CA SER A 939 18.04 4.71 -0.97
C SER A 939 17.13 5.94 -1.06
N PRO A 940 17.54 7.07 -0.46
CA PRO A 940 16.80 8.32 -0.51
C PRO A 940 16.90 9.01 -1.89
N PRO A 941 15.98 9.94 -2.21
CA PRO A 941 16.17 10.84 -3.34
C PRO A 941 17.48 11.62 -3.16
N GLU A 942 18.05 12.12 -4.26
CA GLU A 942 19.28 12.91 -4.17
C GLU A 942 19.04 14.18 -3.34
N ILE A 943 19.78 14.31 -2.24
CA ILE A 943 19.77 15.48 -1.36
C ILE A 943 21.14 16.15 -1.39
N VAL A 944 21.14 17.47 -1.65
CA VAL A 944 22.31 18.33 -1.63
C VAL A 944 22.19 19.39 -0.54
N THR A 945 23.29 20.04 -0.17
CA THR A 945 23.31 21.05 0.91
C THR A 945 23.17 22.49 0.40
N SER A 946 23.13 22.70 -0.92
CA SER A 946 22.92 24.01 -1.54
C SER A 946 21.49 24.49 -1.32
N SER A 947 21.30 25.70 -0.78
CA SER A 947 19.99 26.30 -0.45
C SER A 947 20.01 27.81 -0.67
N ALA A 948 18.87 28.48 -0.50
CA ALA A 948 18.78 29.93 -0.60
C ALA A 948 19.65 30.67 0.43
N GLN A 949 20.21 31.80 0.03
CA GLN A 949 20.90 32.72 0.94
C GLN A 949 19.91 33.74 1.49
N LEU A 950 19.91 33.94 2.80
CA LEU A 950 18.98 34.87 3.47
C LEU A 950 19.72 36.09 4.01
N SER A 951 19.10 37.25 3.91
CA SER A 951 19.49 38.47 4.62
C SER A 951 18.37 38.84 5.61
N LEU A 952 18.75 39.07 6.87
CA LEU A 952 17.82 39.28 7.99
C LEU A 952 17.94 40.73 8.49
N HIS A 953 16.82 41.45 8.57
CA HIS A 953 16.81 42.85 8.97
C HIS A 953 15.68 43.18 9.97
N PRO A 954 16.01 43.53 11.23
CA PRO A 954 17.33 43.43 11.86
C PRO A 954 17.73 41.97 12.15
N ASP A 955 19.01 41.70 12.34
CA ASP A 955 19.56 40.40 12.77
C ASP A 955 19.66 40.25 14.30
N THR A 956 19.26 41.30 15.04
CA THR A 956 19.09 41.28 16.48
C THR A 956 17.96 42.23 16.86
N VAL A 957 17.06 41.79 17.74
CA VAL A 957 15.92 42.60 18.17
C VAL A 957 15.67 42.46 19.67
N THR A 958 15.47 43.58 20.35
CA THR A 958 15.04 43.60 21.75
C THR A 958 13.55 43.92 21.80
N VAL A 959 12.78 42.99 22.38
CA VAL A 959 11.32 43.07 22.46
C VAL A 959 10.93 43.24 23.92
N GLY A 960 10.34 44.39 24.26
CA GLY A 960 9.84 44.67 25.60
C GLY A 960 8.68 43.73 25.98
N ALA A 961 8.36 43.65 27.28
CA ALA A 961 7.24 42.84 27.75
C ALA A 961 5.91 43.35 27.15
N GLY A 962 5.19 42.48 26.44
CA GLY A 962 3.97 42.81 25.70
C GLY A 962 4.19 43.57 24.39
N ASP A 963 5.44 43.88 24.03
CA ASP A 963 5.77 44.51 22.76
C ASP A 963 5.96 43.44 21.67
N SER A 964 5.96 43.91 20.42
CA SER A 964 6.23 43.11 19.24
C SER A 964 7.28 43.78 18.36
N ALA A 965 8.00 42.98 17.58
CA ALA A 965 8.95 43.50 16.61
C ALA A 965 8.94 42.69 15.31
N SER A 966 9.00 43.40 14.19
CA SER A 966 9.02 42.81 12.84
C SER A 966 10.45 42.61 12.33
N VAL A 967 10.65 41.50 11.62
CA VAL A 967 11.92 41.13 10.97
C VAL A 967 11.63 40.88 9.50
N GLU A 968 12.39 41.54 8.63
CA GLU A 968 12.38 41.29 7.19
C GLU A 968 13.37 40.18 6.84
N VAL A 969 12.93 39.24 6.00
CA VAL A 969 13.70 38.12 5.48
C VAL A 969 13.78 38.25 3.96
N ILE A 970 14.97 38.53 3.44
CA ILE A 970 15.21 38.68 2.01
C ILE A 970 15.94 37.45 1.49
N ALA A 971 15.32 36.72 0.57
CA ALA A 971 15.89 35.51 -0.03
C ALA A 971 16.59 35.80 -1.36
N SER A 972 17.69 35.09 -1.60
CA SER A 972 18.35 34.97 -2.90
C SER A 972 18.36 33.50 -3.33
N LEU A 973 17.83 33.22 -4.51
CA LEU A 973 17.75 31.87 -5.05
C LEU A 973 19.14 31.22 -5.20
N PRO A 974 19.28 29.92 -4.92
CA PRO A 974 20.51 29.18 -5.19
C PRO A 974 20.81 29.11 -6.69
N THR A 975 22.06 29.36 -7.09
CA THR A 975 22.47 29.45 -8.51
C THR A 975 23.16 28.20 -9.04
N ASP A 976 23.52 27.27 -8.15
CA ASP A 976 24.26 26.04 -8.43
C ASP A 976 23.36 24.81 -8.55
N LEU A 977 22.04 24.98 -8.38
CA LEU A 977 21.06 23.91 -8.52
C LEU A 977 20.57 23.77 -9.96
N THR A 978 20.30 22.53 -10.35
CA THR A 978 19.76 22.21 -11.68
C THR A 978 18.23 22.38 -11.69
N SER A 979 17.75 23.53 -12.17
CA SER A 979 16.31 23.88 -12.17
C SER A 979 15.40 22.88 -12.87
N SER A 980 15.86 22.23 -13.95
CA SER A 980 15.11 21.20 -14.67
C SER A 980 14.81 19.94 -13.83
N ARG A 981 15.49 19.75 -12.70
CA ARG A 981 15.24 18.65 -11.76
C ARG A 981 14.29 19.03 -10.60
N ILE A 982 13.72 20.24 -10.66
CA ILE A 982 12.76 20.81 -9.69
C ILE A 982 13.26 20.65 -8.24
N PRO A 983 14.38 21.31 -7.87
CA PRO A 983 14.93 21.23 -6.53
C PRO A 983 14.08 21.99 -5.51
N VAL A 984 13.71 21.32 -4.42
CA VAL A 984 13.01 21.91 -3.27
C VAL A 984 14.03 22.24 -2.19
N TYR A 985 14.34 23.53 -2.03
CA TYR A 985 15.32 24.00 -1.05
C TYR A 985 14.63 24.43 0.24
N SER A 986 15.33 24.27 1.36
CA SER A 986 14.77 24.60 2.67
C SER A 986 15.81 24.97 3.73
N GLY A 987 15.34 25.43 4.89
CA GLY A 987 16.14 25.67 6.08
C GLY A 987 15.33 26.25 7.22
N TYR A 988 16.01 26.81 8.22
CA TYR A 988 15.41 27.38 9.42
C TYR A 988 16.04 28.73 9.74
N ILE A 989 15.22 29.72 10.07
CA ILE A 989 15.63 30.96 10.72
C ILE A 989 15.61 30.71 12.22
N THR A 990 16.73 30.91 12.91
CA THR A 990 16.85 30.64 14.35
C THR A 990 16.83 31.94 15.14
N LEU A 991 16.11 31.94 16.26
CA LEU A 991 16.01 33.05 17.20
C LEU A 991 16.48 32.58 18.56
N ASN A 992 17.64 33.05 18.99
CA ASN A 992 18.21 32.74 20.30
C ASN A 992 17.97 33.91 21.26
N GLY A 993 17.09 33.71 22.23
CA GLY A 993 16.71 34.69 23.24
C GLY A 993 17.72 34.82 24.37
N SER A 994 17.84 36.02 24.94
CA SER A 994 18.66 36.29 26.13
C SER A 994 18.18 35.58 27.41
N ASN A 995 17.03 34.91 27.34
CA ASN A 995 16.37 34.11 28.38
C ASN A 995 16.55 32.60 28.16
N ASP A 996 17.54 32.19 27.35
CA ASP A 996 17.80 30.80 26.94
C ASP A 996 16.70 30.15 26.07
N GLU A 997 15.73 30.94 25.61
CA GLU A 997 14.73 30.50 24.64
C GLU A 997 15.39 30.30 23.26
N SER A 998 15.05 29.21 22.60
CA SER A 998 15.51 28.88 21.25
C SER A 998 14.30 28.57 20.39
N LEU A 999 14.05 29.43 19.40
CA LEU A 999 12.96 29.26 18.44
C LEU A 999 13.52 29.05 17.04
N SER A 1000 12.78 28.33 16.20
CA SER A 1000 13.12 28.11 14.80
C SER A 1000 11.92 28.37 13.89
N LEU A 1001 12.12 29.07 12.78
CA LEU A 1001 11.08 29.34 11.79
C LEU A 1001 11.48 28.65 10.48
N PRO A 1002 10.80 27.55 10.09
CA PRO A 1002 11.11 26.85 8.85
C PRO A 1002 10.84 27.73 7.63
N TYR A 1003 11.71 27.64 6.63
CA TYR A 1003 11.51 28.26 5.31
C TYR A 1003 11.73 27.25 4.19
N MET A 1004 11.03 27.45 3.07
CA MET A 1004 11.12 26.58 1.89
C MET A 1004 10.82 27.35 0.60
N GLY A 1005 11.33 26.84 -0.53
CA GLY A 1005 10.90 27.25 -1.86
C GLY A 1005 11.34 26.24 -2.92
N VAL A 1006 10.95 26.48 -4.17
CA VAL A 1006 11.30 25.63 -5.30
C VAL A 1006 12.19 26.42 -6.26
N ALA A 1007 13.40 25.93 -6.53
CA ALA A 1007 14.33 26.56 -7.46
C ALA A 1007 14.07 26.12 -8.92
N SER A 1008 12.79 26.09 -9.29
CA SER A 1008 12.27 25.89 -10.64
C SER A 1008 10.90 26.57 -10.78
N SER A 1009 10.39 26.68 -12.00
CA SER A 1009 9.04 27.17 -12.29
C SER A 1009 8.10 25.98 -12.34
N LEU A 1010 7.16 25.88 -11.40
CA LEU A 1010 6.20 24.78 -11.38
C LEU A 1010 5.17 24.90 -12.51
N LYS A 1011 4.97 26.10 -13.05
CA LYS A 1011 4.17 26.30 -14.27
C LYS A 1011 4.79 25.60 -15.49
N ASP A 1012 6.12 25.40 -15.48
CA ASP A 1012 6.85 24.71 -16.55
C ASP A 1012 7.11 23.23 -16.22
N ALA A 1013 6.61 22.71 -15.09
CA ALA A 1013 6.72 21.30 -14.75
C ALA A 1013 5.93 20.45 -15.77
N VAL A 1014 6.54 19.35 -16.21
CA VAL A 1014 5.89 18.39 -17.09
C VAL A 1014 4.92 17.55 -16.26
N ILE A 1015 3.66 17.55 -16.67
CA ILE A 1015 2.60 16.77 -16.03
C ILE A 1015 2.45 15.42 -16.72
N PHE A 1016 2.37 15.42 -18.06
CA PHE A 1016 2.24 14.20 -18.85
C PHE A 1016 3.57 13.78 -19.46
N ASP A 1017 3.97 12.56 -19.19
CA ASP A 1017 5.12 11.99 -19.88
C ASP A 1017 4.72 11.37 -21.22
N SER A 1018 4.83 12.20 -22.25
CA SER A 1018 4.67 11.79 -23.65
C SER A 1018 5.95 11.23 -24.29
N ALA A 1019 7.12 11.38 -23.65
CA ALA A 1019 8.40 10.95 -24.21
C ALA A 1019 8.60 9.44 -24.04
N ASP A 1020 8.20 8.89 -22.90
CA ASP A 1020 8.28 7.45 -22.62
C ASP A 1020 6.95 6.70 -22.80
N ASN A 1021 5.97 7.30 -23.51
CA ASN A 1021 4.65 6.72 -23.79
C ASN A 1021 3.85 6.38 -22.51
N MET A 1022 3.92 7.20 -21.46
CA MET A 1022 3.24 6.94 -20.20
C MET A 1022 1.81 7.50 -20.15
N THR A 1023 1.47 8.43 -21.04
CA THR A 1023 0.09 8.83 -21.37
C THR A 1023 -0.29 8.29 -22.74
N TYR A 1024 -1.17 7.29 -22.80
CA TYR A 1024 -1.44 6.55 -24.04
C TYR A 1024 -2.85 5.92 -24.08
N LEU A 1025 -3.20 5.40 -25.25
CA LEU A 1025 -4.41 4.59 -25.44
C LEU A 1025 -4.07 3.11 -25.35
N SER A 1026 -4.71 2.43 -24.42
CA SER A 1026 -4.65 0.99 -24.17
C SER A 1026 -5.99 0.33 -24.49
N ARG A 1027 -6.12 -0.96 -24.17
CA ARG A 1027 -7.36 -1.73 -24.35
C ARG A 1027 -7.61 -2.75 -23.23
N TYR A 1028 -8.87 -3.03 -22.96
CA TYR A 1028 -9.28 -3.79 -21.76
C TYR A 1028 -8.69 -5.20 -21.67
N LEU A 1029 -8.77 -5.99 -22.74
CA LEU A 1029 -8.30 -7.39 -22.72
C LEU A 1029 -6.77 -7.48 -22.82
N ASN A 1030 -6.09 -6.36 -23.07
CA ASN A 1030 -4.64 -6.28 -23.13
C ASN A 1030 -4.19 -4.85 -22.85
N VAL A 1031 -3.76 -4.59 -21.61
CA VAL A 1031 -3.37 -3.27 -21.09
C VAL A 1031 -2.10 -2.65 -21.72
N SER A 1032 -1.66 -3.13 -22.88
CA SER A 1032 -0.59 -2.54 -23.67
C SER A 1032 -1.10 -1.43 -24.60
N ALA A 1033 -0.23 -0.50 -24.97
CA ALA A 1033 -0.53 0.52 -25.97
C ALA A 1033 -1.05 -0.07 -27.29
N VAL A 1034 -2.11 0.53 -27.85
CA VAL A 1034 -2.70 0.10 -29.12
C VAL A 1034 -2.00 0.77 -30.32
N PRO A 1035 -1.92 0.11 -31.48
CA PRO A 1035 -1.38 0.73 -32.69
C PRO A 1035 -2.33 1.80 -33.25
N ASP A 1036 -1.79 2.74 -34.01
CA ASP A 1036 -2.59 3.75 -34.72
C ASP A 1036 -3.57 3.12 -35.73
N GLY A 1037 -4.79 3.63 -35.74
CA GLY A 1037 -5.91 3.11 -36.53
C GLY A 1037 -6.53 1.83 -35.96
N PHE A 1038 -6.27 1.45 -34.70
CA PHE A 1038 -6.92 0.28 -34.10
C PHE A 1038 -8.45 0.44 -34.11
N ALA A 1039 -9.17 -0.63 -34.44
CA ALA A 1039 -10.63 -0.61 -34.53
C ALA A 1039 -11.24 -1.22 -33.27
N PHE A 1040 -12.01 -0.41 -32.54
CA PHE A 1040 -12.79 -0.82 -31.39
C PHE A 1040 -14.24 -1.10 -31.80
N THR A 1041 -14.75 -2.25 -31.36
CA THR A 1041 -16.17 -2.58 -31.40
C THR A 1041 -16.68 -2.56 -29.97
N LEU A 1042 -17.49 -1.57 -29.64
CA LEU A 1042 -18.09 -1.41 -28.32
C LEU A 1042 -19.35 -2.27 -28.18
N PRO A 1043 -19.73 -2.65 -26.95
CA PRO A 1043 -21.01 -3.29 -26.68
C PRO A 1043 -22.19 -2.40 -27.13
N PRO A 1044 -23.37 -2.98 -27.40
CA PRO A 1044 -24.61 -2.21 -27.50
C PRO A 1044 -24.79 -1.27 -26.29
N GLN A 1045 -25.37 -0.09 -26.52
CA GLN A 1045 -25.49 0.96 -25.49
C GLN A 1045 -26.26 0.51 -24.23
N ASN A 1046 -27.13 -0.49 -24.36
CA ASN A 1046 -27.97 -1.01 -23.27
C ASN A 1046 -27.42 -2.31 -22.66
N SER A 1047 -26.14 -2.62 -22.88
CA SER A 1047 -25.54 -3.85 -22.38
C SER A 1047 -25.39 -3.87 -20.85
N THR A 1048 -25.58 -5.05 -20.26
CA THR A 1048 -25.30 -5.29 -18.84
C THR A 1048 -23.80 -5.23 -18.56
N ASP A 1049 -23.39 -5.10 -17.30
CA ASP A 1049 -21.96 -5.07 -16.95
C ASP A 1049 -21.24 -6.39 -17.31
N GLU A 1050 -21.92 -7.54 -17.17
CA GLU A 1050 -21.42 -8.85 -17.65
C GLU A 1050 -21.23 -8.89 -19.18
N GLU A 1051 -22.11 -8.25 -19.95
CA GLU A 1051 -21.99 -8.16 -21.42
C GLU A 1051 -20.85 -7.23 -21.83
N LYS A 1052 -20.66 -6.13 -21.08
CA LYS A 1052 -19.59 -5.15 -21.32
C LYS A 1052 -18.19 -5.76 -21.17
N GLU A 1053 -17.99 -6.69 -20.24
CA GLU A 1053 -16.70 -7.34 -19.98
C GLU A 1053 -16.20 -8.22 -21.14
N GLN A 1054 -17.04 -8.54 -22.12
CA GLN A 1054 -16.68 -9.37 -23.26
C GLN A 1054 -15.97 -8.59 -24.38
N TYR A 1055 -15.98 -7.25 -24.31
CA TYR A 1055 -15.48 -6.38 -25.36
C TYR A 1055 -14.09 -5.84 -25.03
N ASP A 1056 -13.20 -5.86 -26.02
CA ASP A 1056 -11.88 -5.22 -25.94
C ASP A 1056 -12.05 -3.72 -26.16
N ILE A 1057 -12.41 -2.98 -25.10
CA ILE A 1057 -12.77 -1.56 -25.16
C ILE A 1057 -11.54 -0.62 -25.10
N PRO A 1058 -11.66 0.64 -25.57
CA PRO A 1058 -10.63 1.66 -25.38
C PRO A 1058 -10.39 1.96 -23.90
N VAL A 1059 -9.11 2.04 -23.52
CA VAL A 1059 -8.69 2.39 -22.16
C VAL A 1059 -7.65 3.51 -22.22
N PRO A 1060 -8.03 4.81 -22.12
CA PRO A 1060 -7.04 5.86 -21.88
C PRO A 1060 -6.32 5.64 -20.54
N VAL A 1061 -5.00 5.73 -20.57
CA VAL A 1061 -4.09 5.52 -19.43
C VAL A 1061 -3.16 6.72 -19.32
N SER A 1062 -2.87 7.15 -18.10
CA SER A 1062 -1.82 8.15 -17.83
C SER A 1062 -1.06 7.82 -16.55
N LEU A 1063 0.23 8.15 -16.53
CA LEU A 1063 1.00 8.35 -15.31
C LEU A 1063 1.36 9.83 -15.25
N ASP A 1064 0.73 10.55 -14.32
CA ASP A 1064 0.94 11.97 -14.17
C ASP A 1064 2.07 12.21 -13.16
N SER A 1065 3.10 12.95 -13.60
CA SER A 1065 4.31 13.22 -12.80
C SER A 1065 4.08 14.25 -11.69
N PHE A 1066 3.18 15.19 -11.95
CA PHE A 1066 2.72 16.22 -11.04
C PHE A 1066 1.19 16.23 -11.01
N GLY A 1067 0.61 16.75 -9.93
CA GLY A 1067 -0.82 16.94 -9.85
C GLY A 1067 -1.29 18.06 -10.78
N THR A 1068 -2.59 18.06 -11.07
CA THR A 1068 -3.23 19.14 -11.81
C THR A 1068 -4.57 19.50 -11.18
N ARG A 1069 -4.87 20.79 -11.12
CA ARG A 1069 -6.18 21.28 -10.65
C ARG A 1069 -7.30 20.91 -11.62
N VAL A 1070 -7.01 20.76 -12.93
CA VAL A 1070 -8.02 20.39 -13.94
C VAL A 1070 -7.41 19.42 -14.94
N LEU A 1071 -7.89 18.19 -14.91
CA LEU A 1071 -7.56 17.14 -15.87
C LEU A 1071 -8.74 16.93 -16.82
N ARG A 1072 -8.47 16.81 -18.12
CA ARG A 1072 -9.47 16.55 -19.16
C ARG A 1072 -9.02 15.39 -20.03
N VAL A 1073 -9.97 14.56 -20.42
CA VAL A 1073 -9.81 13.62 -21.53
C VAL A 1073 -10.97 13.84 -22.50
N ASP A 1074 -10.64 14.43 -23.64
CA ASP A 1074 -11.61 14.81 -24.66
C ASP A 1074 -11.52 13.88 -25.88
N LEU A 1075 -12.67 13.42 -26.38
CA LEU A 1075 -12.76 12.67 -27.63
C LEU A 1075 -12.81 13.64 -28.80
N VAL A 1076 -11.88 13.52 -29.74
CA VAL A 1076 -11.75 14.44 -30.87
C VAL A 1076 -11.89 13.67 -32.19
N PRO A 1077 -12.78 14.09 -33.12
CA PRO A 1077 -12.87 13.49 -34.45
C PRO A 1077 -11.54 13.60 -35.20
N ALA A 1078 -11.07 12.50 -35.78
CA ALA A 1078 -9.82 12.47 -36.55
C ALA A 1078 -9.95 13.23 -37.89
N GLN A 1079 -11.15 13.25 -38.48
CA GLN A 1079 -11.51 14.10 -39.63
C GLN A 1079 -12.87 14.79 -39.40
N PRO A 1080 -12.92 16.12 -39.26
CA PRO A 1080 -14.18 16.85 -39.17
C PRO A 1080 -14.82 16.95 -40.57
N ASP A 1081 -15.60 15.95 -40.96
CA ASP A 1081 -16.37 15.93 -42.21
C ASP A 1081 -17.82 16.44 -42.04
N GLY A 1082 -18.17 16.89 -40.83
CA GLY A 1082 -19.49 17.42 -40.47
C GLY A 1082 -20.51 16.35 -40.05
N THR A 1083 -20.12 15.09 -39.92
CA THR A 1083 -21.00 13.99 -39.48
C THR A 1083 -21.14 13.87 -37.97
N VAL A 1084 -20.18 14.37 -37.20
CA VAL A 1084 -20.18 14.40 -35.74
C VAL A 1084 -20.43 15.82 -35.25
N ASN A 1085 -21.42 16.02 -34.38
CA ASN A 1085 -21.62 17.31 -33.71
C ASN A 1085 -20.45 17.57 -32.77
N THR A 1086 -19.77 18.70 -32.93
CA THR A 1086 -18.65 19.09 -32.07
C THR A 1086 -18.98 20.37 -31.29
N THR A 1087 -18.32 20.52 -30.14
CA THR A 1087 -18.32 21.75 -29.35
C THR A 1087 -16.89 22.27 -29.24
N GLN A 1088 -16.71 23.58 -29.38
CA GLN A 1088 -15.40 24.20 -29.23
C GLN A 1088 -15.05 24.34 -27.74
N VAL A 1089 -13.96 23.69 -27.32
CA VAL A 1089 -13.43 23.77 -25.95
C VAL A 1089 -11.93 24.00 -25.97
N LEU A 1090 -11.50 25.12 -25.40
CA LEU A 1090 -10.09 25.57 -25.39
C LEU A 1090 -9.47 25.52 -26.81
N GLY A 1091 -10.21 26.04 -27.80
CA GLY A 1091 -9.75 26.12 -29.19
C GLY A 1091 -9.80 24.82 -29.99
N VAL A 1092 -10.28 23.70 -29.43
CA VAL A 1092 -10.41 22.40 -30.12
C VAL A 1092 -11.88 22.03 -30.28
N ASP A 1093 -12.27 21.61 -31.49
CA ASP A 1093 -13.59 21.04 -31.76
C ASP A 1093 -13.64 19.59 -31.30
N ILE A 1094 -14.25 19.35 -30.14
CA ILE A 1094 -14.34 18.02 -29.52
C ILE A 1094 -15.72 17.41 -29.78
N ALA A 1095 -15.81 16.10 -29.93
CA ALA A 1095 -17.08 15.38 -29.91
C ALA A 1095 -17.70 15.43 -28.49
N GLY A 1096 -16.85 15.38 -27.46
CA GLY A 1096 -17.20 15.57 -26.07
C GLY A 1096 -16.08 15.10 -25.15
N SER A 1097 -16.11 15.50 -23.88
CA SER A 1097 -15.26 14.89 -22.84
C SER A 1097 -15.79 13.50 -22.52
N ILE A 1098 -14.91 12.53 -22.22
CA ILE A 1098 -15.39 11.22 -21.77
C ILE A 1098 -15.94 11.28 -20.34
N VAL A 1099 -16.72 10.28 -19.93
CA VAL A 1099 -17.26 10.17 -18.57
C VAL A 1099 -16.17 10.38 -17.50
N ASN A 1100 -16.53 11.02 -16.39
CA ASN A 1100 -15.65 11.46 -15.28
C ASN A 1100 -14.70 12.65 -15.56
N PHE A 1101 -14.75 13.27 -16.76
CA PHE A 1101 -13.93 14.44 -17.07
C PHE A 1101 -14.76 15.69 -17.48
N PRO A 1102 -14.31 16.92 -17.16
CA PRO A 1102 -13.09 17.27 -16.42
C PRO A 1102 -13.08 16.77 -14.97
N ALA A 1103 -11.92 16.28 -14.53
CA ALA A 1103 -11.65 15.92 -13.14
C ALA A 1103 -10.86 17.05 -12.49
N TYR A 1104 -11.16 17.34 -11.23
CA TYR A 1104 -10.59 18.47 -10.51
C TYR A 1104 -9.69 18.02 -9.35
N GLU A 1105 -8.67 18.83 -9.01
CA GLU A 1105 -7.72 18.60 -7.90
C GLU A 1105 -7.11 17.19 -7.91
N GLN A 1106 -6.56 16.78 -9.06
CA GLN A 1106 -5.90 15.50 -9.22
C GLN A 1106 -4.50 15.55 -8.62
N GLY A 1107 -4.19 14.58 -7.75
CA GLY A 1107 -2.81 14.32 -7.33
C GLY A 1107 -2.01 13.68 -8.47
N ARG A 1108 -0.69 13.54 -8.28
CA ARG A 1108 0.17 12.79 -9.20
C ARG A 1108 -0.03 11.28 -9.07
N GLY A 1109 0.29 10.52 -10.10
CA GLY A 1109 0.23 9.05 -10.08
C GLY A 1109 -0.45 8.46 -11.31
N SER A 1110 -0.60 7.14 -11.32
CA SER A 1110 -1.18 6.41 -12.45
C SER A 1110 -2.69 6.29 -12.35
N TRP A 1111 -3.39 6.47 -13.47
CA TRP A 1111 -4.82 6.23 -13.58
C TRP A 1111 -5.19 5.70 -14.97
N HIS A 1112 -6.36 5.07 -15.07
CA HIS A 1112 -6.93 4.60 -16.33
C HIS A 1112 -8.45 4.66 -16.28
N VAL A 1113 -9.09 4.73 -17.45
CA VAL A 1113 -10.56 4.71 -17.56
C VAL A 1113 -11.01 3.64 -18.55
N PHE A 1114 -11.85 2.72 -18.10
CA PHE A 1114 -12.55 1.77 -18.97
C PHE A 1114 -13.69 2.51 -19.68
N TRP A 1115 -13.51 2.82 -20.96
CA TRP A 1115 -14.43 3.68 -21.70
C TRP A 1115 -15.33 2.91 -22.68
N TYR A 1116 -16.62 2.85 -22.37
CA TYR A 1116 -17.64 2.16 -23.17
C TYR A 1116 -18.34 3.07 -24.20
N GLY A 1117 -17.69 4.15 -24.63
CA GLY A 1117 -18.23 5.09 -25.63
C GLY A 1117 -19.05 6.25 -25.05
N GLN A 1118 -19.36 6.22 -23.75
CA GLN A 1118 -20.16 7.25 -23.09
C GLN A 1118 -19.37 8.54 -22.88
N LEU A 1119 -19.95 9.67 -23.27
CA LEU A 1119 -19.43 11.01 -23.06
C LEU A 1119 -19.95 11.58 -21.74
N SER A 1120 -19.28 12.59 -21.21
CA SER A 1120 -19.62 13.32 -19.98
C SER A 1120 -21.05 13.88 -19.97
N ASP A 1121 -21.61 14.18 -21.15
CA ASP A 1121 -23.02 14.58 -21.31
C ASP A 1121 -23.99 13.40 -21.41
N GLY A 1122 -23.60 12.21 -20.94
CA GLY A 1122 -24.42 11.00 -20.97
C GLY A 1122 -24.77 10.49 -22.36
N THR A 1123 -24.40 11.18 -23.45
CA THR A 1123 -24.56 10.67 -24.80
C THR A 1123 -23.46 9.67 -25.13
N PHE A 1124 -23.64 8.89 -26.19
CA PHE A 1124 -22.62 7.98 -26.69
C PHE A 1124 -21.96 8.56 -27.93
N ALA A 1125 -20.62 8.44 -28.00
CA ALA A 1125 -19.86 8.84 -29.16
C ALA A 1125 -20.37 8.08 -30.41
N PRO A 1126 -20.71 8.76 -31.52
CA PRO A 1126 -21.18 8.07 -32.72
C PRO A 1126 -20.06 7.22 -33.35
N PRO A 1127 -20.37 6.20 -34.16
CA PRO A 1127 -19.35 5.50 -34.94
C PRO A 1127 -18.52 6.47 -35.80
N GLY A 1128 -17.20 6.28 -35.85
CA GLY A 1128 -16.31 7.19 -36.56
C GLY A 1128 -14.85 7.02 -36.16
N ASP A 1129 -13.98 7.85 -36.72
CA ASP A 1129 -12.55 7.86 -36.39
C ASP A 1129 -12.25 8.98 -35.40
N TYR A 1130 -11.55 8.64 -34.31
CA TYR A 1130 -11.30 9.53 -33.19
C TYR A 1130 -9.86 9.42 -32.66
N TYR A 1131 -9.48 10.34 -31.80
CA TYR A 1131 -8.39 10.18 -30.85
C TYR A 1131 -8.79 10.80 -29.50
N PHE A 1132 -8.13 10.40 -28.42
CA PHE A 1132 -8.24 11.08 -27.13
C PHE A 1132 -7.21 12.21 -27.04
N LEU A 1133 -7.67 13.35 -26.56
CA LEU A 1133 -6.86 14.50 -26.20
C LEU A 1133 -6.86 14.63 -24.67
N PHE A 1134 -5.74 14.29 -24.06
CA PHE A 1134 -5.47 14.50 -22.64
C PHE A 1134 -5.03 15.95 -22.46
N ARG A 1135 -5.62 16.67 -21.50
CA ARG A 1135 -5.22 18.03 -21.15
C ARG A 1135 -5.16 18.21 -19.65
N ALA A 1136 -4.02 18.66 -19.13
CA ALA A 1136 -3.83 18.98 -17.73
C ALA A 1136 -3.53 20.47 -17.60
N LEU A 1137 -4.24 21.15 -16.69
CA LEU A 1137 -3.94 22.54 -16.37
C LEU A 1137 -2.60 22.58 -15.63
N LYS A 1138 -1.67 23.39 -16.15
CA LYS A 1138 -0.37 23.60 -15.49
C LYS A 1138 -0.56 24.18 -14.10
N ILE A 1139 0.37 23.89 -13.19
CA ILE A 1139 0.38 24.50 -11.85
C ILE A 1139 0.43 26.04 -12.02
N PHE A 1140 -0.40 26.76 -11.28
CA PHE A 1140 -0.66 28.21 -11.44
C PHE A 1140 -1.24 28.65 -12.81
N GLY A 1141 -1.78 27.71 -13.60
CA GLY A 1141 -2.43 28.00 -14.88
C GLY A 1141 -3.83 28.59 -14.74
N ASP A 1142 -4.21 29.44 -15.71
CA ASP A 1142 -5.57 29.94 -15.89
C ASP A 1142 -6.42 28.91 -16.67
N GLU A 1143 -7.46 28.39 -16.02
CA GLU A 1143 -8.39 27.40 -16.59
C GLU A 1143 -9.10 27.87 -17.88
N SER A 1144 -9.21 29.19 -18.07
CA SER A 1144 -9.82 29.76 -19.28
C SER A 1144 -8.85 29.88 -20.47
N SER A 1145 -7.54 29.70 -20.24
CA SER A 1145 -6.48 29.86 -21.23
C SER A 1145 -6.02 28.52 -21.77
N ALA A 1146 -6.18 28.30 -23.08
CA ALA A 1146 -5.70 27.07 -23.73
C ALA A 1146 -4.17 26.90 -23.65
N ASP A 1147 -3.41 28.01 -23.58
CA ASP A 1147 -1.94 28.01 -23.52
C ASP A 1147 -1.40 27.53 -22.16
N ASP A 1148 -2.25 27.57 -21.13
CA ASP A 1148 -1.92 27.11 -19.77
C ASP A 1148 -2.23 25.62 -19.57
N TYR A 1149 -2.67 24.91 -20.61
CA TYR A 1149 -2.80 23.45 -20.59
C TYR A 1149 -1.60 22.77 -21.23
N GLU A 1150 -1.10 21.74 -20.57
CA GLU A 1150 -0.31 20.71 -21.22
C GLU A 1150 -1.26 19.73 -21.93
N SER A 1151 -0.90 19.27 -23.13
CA SER A 1151 -1.78 18.41 -23.94
C SER A 1151 -1.02 17.25 -24.57
N VAL A 1152 -1.56 16.04 -24.43
CA VAL A 1152 -1.07 14.83 -25.09
C VAL A 1152 -2.18 14.22 -25.93
N LYS A 1153 -1.83 13.85 -27.17
CA LYS A 1153 -2.74 13.21 -28.11
C LYS A 1153 -2.46 11.71 -28.15
N SER A 1154 -3.50 10.89 -28.00
CA SER A 1154 -3.39 9.45 -28.26
C SER A 1154 -3.23 9.14 -29.75
N VAL A 1155 -2.89 7.89 -30.05
CA VAL A 1155 -3.09 7.35 -31.40
C VAL A 1155 -4.56 7.45 -31.83
N SER A 1156 -4.80 7.52 -33.14
CA SER A 1156 -6.15 7.53 -33.68
C SER A 1156 -6.74 6.12 -33.67
N PHE A 1157 -8.05 5.99 -33.58
CA PHE A 1157 -8.76 4.72 -33.57
C PHE A 1157 -10.12 4.85 -34.23
N SER A 1158 -10.64 3.74 -34.76
CA SER A 1158 -11.99 3.66 -35.33
C SER A 1158 -12.95 3.08 -34.30
N LEU A 1159 -14.13 3.67 -34.18
CA LEU A 1159 -15.17 3.28 -33.24
C LEU A 1159 -16.40 2.76 -33.97
N THR A 1160 -16.87 1.58 -33.56
CA THR A 1160 -18.15 0.99 -33.98
C THR A 1160 -18.87 0.37 -32.78
N TYR A 1161 -20.17 0.11 -32.90
CA TYR A 1161 -20.95 -0.60 -31.89
C TYR A 1161 -21.39 -1.95 -32.46
N ALA A 1162 -21.33 -2.99 -31.64
CA ALA A 1162 -21.91 -4.28 -32.00
C ALA A 1162 -23.43 -4.15 -32.15
N SER A 1163 -23.97 -4.92 -33.09
CA SER A 1163 -25.38 -4.91 -33.51
C SER A 1163 -26.28 -5.72 -32.60
#